data_AF-A0A329SCQ0-F1
#
_entry.id   AF-A0A329SCQ0-F1
#
_cell.length_a   1.000
_cell.length_b   1.000
_cell.length_c   1.000
_cell.angle_alpha   90.00
_cell.angle_beta   90.00
_cell.angle_gamma   90.00
#
_symmetry.space_group_name_H-M   'P 1'
#
loop_
_entity.id
_entity.type
_entity.pdbx_description
1 polymer ?
#
loop_
_entity_poly.entity_id
_entity_poly.type
_entity_poly.pdbx_seq_one_letter_code
_entity_poly.pdbx_strand_id
1 'polypeptide(L)'
;MKFPQEEQQAHEANQCVVAKRRRKIAADAQLVNEEIVCEWCNQKVKKRKLLDHQEDECSERERPCPNSVNGCKEWIPVGKFNEHIRAHCSVTIERNSLAARACEKNSPVTCPECGVVVRLRYLSRHFRDECVSRVVPCKNAAHGCKARLRWRDRHLHEDFMSLSKDRSMLQFKTGGNAYISINSSTSQASTQSFDLPPPWTAEFYVWMVDAEEEILSLHKSSLKLMEVVAVHTRENAQWQAKSDNCKKKLKELKQKRKRKTNDKTQGTHLSGEELANAAKELAEDFNNAENGLLETRKEIALAQGWIEINILEAKRILDADMADEEVTQALLSAIVDQTARFLNERMLLVQLLPETDRSQLSDLEAWARQLRPGRPTKEDKAERQRKAAEQNNLLKKRSEFQSQLEALDPDDPESQRLQRRYEREIAKVDAKLSSVSENKPTQLLERCGRHIIASSAKNVISLVAGSKGEICFYRPSGTKAAREVNFQVRLERNRWNHVVFSAGARELSLFLNGELKTIRSGVFDLPMSRIGTKEKTESFQGLIQEIRYWNESRSIQQIQQSAASILHVAKCKTLVGYWTFEEGMGDLVDDMSLKLPRSSCFDTNWVLYDTPEVRKHFGVPPTPSLRDQTCCLVNQKLKLLAQRARDRELDLVPCRQLCEQVVAYRDLERHHRVECVHRLVVCKEVGCEATYRSSNEAEHMRTKCERHLLRDELVRRHHEKRQLVECVLNCPERVQRRFMTRHCHQECVNRLIKCPWEDCGDTILATMLTRHMERECRSETKETREKMVENGRRRFREKEEMDTRG
;
A
#
# COMPACT_ATOMS: atom_id res chain seq x y z
N MET A 1 100.95 105.96 -51.92
CA MET A 1 100.45 107.32 -51.62
C MET A 1 99.45 107.21 -50.48
N LYS A 2 99.72 107.82 -49.32
CA LYS A 2 98.72 107.92 -48.24
C LYS A 2 98.03 109.28 -48.39
N PHE A 3 96.71 109.29 -48.55
CA PHE A 3 95.91 110.51 -48.52
C PHE A 3 95.90 111.08 -47.09
N PRO A 4 95.95 112.42 -46.91
CA PRO A 4 95.85 113.05 -45.59
C PRO A 4 94.51 112.73 -44.91
N GLN A 5 94.55 112.38 -43.63
CA GLN A 5 93.41 111.85 -42.86
C GLN A 5 92.24 112.85 -42.72
N GLU A 6 92.51 114.14 -42.79
CA GLU A 6 91.47 115.20 -42.75
C GLU A 6 90.56 115.18 -43.98
N GLU A 7 91.09 114.86 -45.17
CA GLU A 7 90.29 114.77 -46.39
C GLU A 7 89.35 113.55 -46.38
N GLN A 8 89.78 112.45 -45.76
CA GLN A 8 88.93 111.26 -45.60
C GLN A 8 87.76 111.53 -44.65
N GLN A 9 88.00 112.25 -43.54
CA GLN A 9 86.94 112.61 -42.60
C GLN A 9 85.94 113.61 -43.21
N ALA A 10 86.40 114.57 -44.00
CA ALA A 10 85.52 115.48 -44.74
C ALA A 10 84.66 114.74 -45.79
N HIS A 11 85.23 113.76 -46.49
CA HIS A 11 84.49 112.91 -47.42
C HIS A 11 83.44 112.06 -46.70
N GLU A 12 83.78 111.42 -45.58
CA GLU A 12 82.83 110.61 -44.80
C GLU A 12 81.69 111.44 -44.17
N ALA A 13 81.95 112.70 -43.82
CA ALA A 13 80.94 113.60 -43.28
C ALA A 13 79.94 114.07 -44.35
N ASN A 14 80.42 114.46 -45.53
CA ASN A 14 79.62 115.24 -46.49
C ASN A 14 79.38 114.58 -47.85
N GLN A 15 80.18 113.59 -48.26
CA GLN A 15 80.16 113.05 -49.63
C GLN A 15 80.12 111.52 -49.74
N CYS A 16 80.32 110.77 -48.64
CA CYS A 16 80.35 109.31 -48.66
C CYS A 16 78.95 108.67 -48.66
N VAL A 17 78.61 108.03 -49.77
CA VAL A 17 77.32 107.33 -49.98
C VAL A 17 77.10 106.17 -48.99
N VAL A 18 78.17 105.48 -48.59
CA VAL A 18 78.09 104.32 -47.67
C VAL A 18 77.71 104.77 -46.25
N ALA A 19 78.28 105.88 -45.77
CA ALA A 19 77.94 106.43 -44.45
C ALA A 19 76.48 106.90 -44.38
N LYS A 20 75.98 107.54 -45.45
CA LYS A 20 74.57 107.95 -45.57
C LYS A 20 73.61 106.76 -45.56
N ARG A 21 73.98 105.64 -46.22
CA ARG A 21 73.19 104.40 -46.21
C ARG A 21 73.18 103.71 -44.84
N ARG A 22 74.31 103.68 -44.13
CA ARG A 22 74.39 103.12 -42.77
C ARG A 22 73.52 103.87 -41.76
N ARG A 23 73.47 105.21 -41.82
CA ARG A 23 72.57 106.00 -40.95
C ARG A 23 71.09 105.71 -41.21
N LYS A 24 70.71 105.51 -42.48
CA LYS A 24 69.34 105.15 -42.86
C LYS A 24 68.93 103.77 -42.31
N ILE A 25 69.80 102.76 -42.46
CA ILE A 25 69.56 101.41 -41.94
C ILE A 25 69.47 101.40 -40.40
N ALA A 26 70.28 102.22 -39.71
CA ALA A 26 70.22 102.33 -38.24
C ALA A 26 68.90 102.98 -37.74
N ALA A 27 68.36 103.96 -38.47
CA ALA A 27 67.07 104.57 -38.16
C ALA A 27 65.90 103.59 -38.41
N ASP A 28 65.92 102.85 -39.52
CA ASP A 28 64.89 101.86 -39.84
C ASP A 28 64.86 100.69 -38.82
N ALA A 29 66.02 100.32 -38.25
CA ALA A 29 66.12 99.24 -37.25
C ALA A 29 65.46 99.57 -35.89
N GLN A 30 65.31 100.85 -35.51
CA GLN A 30 64.66 101.26 -34.26
C GLN A 30 63.12 101.09 -34.31
N LEU A 31 62.50 101.21 -35.49
CA LEU A 31 61.05 101.07 -35.68
C LEU A 31 60.57 99.60 -35.66
N VAL A 32 61.47 98.62 -35.85
CA VAL A 32 61.14 97.19 -35.97
C VAL A 32 60.90 96.50 -34.62
N ASN A 33 61.42 97.06 -33.51
CA ASN A 33 61.34 96.48 -32.17
C ASN A 33 60.34 97.18 -31.23
N GLU A 34 59.48 98.05 -31.77
CA GLU A 34 58.40 98.72 -31.04
C GLU A 34 57.43 97.69 -30.42
N GLU A 35 57.07 97.85 -29.15
CA GLU A 35 56.13 96.97 -28.44
C GLU A 35 54.69 97.47 -28.65
N ILE A 36 53.84 96.61 -29.20
CA ILE A 36 52.42 96.85 -29.48
C ILE A 36 51.57 95.91 -28.63
N VAL A 37 50.41 96.37 -28.18
CA VAL A 37 49.46 95.54 -27.44
C VAL A 37 48.65 94.71 -28.42
N CYS A 38 48.59 93.40 -28.22
CA CYS A 38 47.72 92.52 -28.98
C CYS A 38 46.26 92.85 -28.70
N GLU A 39 45.49 93.19 -29.73
CA GLU A 39 44.10 93.61 -29.60
C GLU A 39 43.16 92.48 -29.13
N TRP A 40 43.59 91.22 -29.17
CA TRP A 40 42.76 90.07 -28.81
C TRP A 40 42.92 89.63 -27.36
N CYS A 41 44.15 89.57 -26.84
CA CYS A 41 44.45 89.14 -25.47
C CYS A 41 45.00 90.25 -24.57
N ASN A 42 45.19 91.47 -25.10
CA ASN A 42 45.79 92.62 -24.43
C ASN A 42 47.21 92.42 -23.88
N GLN A 43 47.94 91.40 -24.35
CA GLN A 43 49.34 91.18 -23.99
C GLN A 43 50.28 92.06 -24.85
N LYS A 44 51.38 92.54 -24.27
CA LYS A 44 52.38 93.34 -24.98
C LYS A 44 53.31 92.45 -25.79
N VAL A 45 53.39 92.68 -27.10
CA VAL A 45 54.17 91.88 -28.05
C VAL A 45 54.97 92.80 -28.98
N LYS A 46 56.17 92.38 -29.38
CA LYS A 46 56.97 93.13 -30.36
C LYS A 46 56.26 93.15 -31.71
N LYS A 47 56.16 94.31 -32.35
CA LYS A 47 55.46 94.54 -33.64
C LYS A 47 55.76 93.50 -34.72
N ARG A 48 57.03 93.09 -34.86
CA ARG A 48 57.44 92.04 -35.82
C ARG A 48 56.90 90.63 -35.51
N LYS A 49 56.54 90.34 -34.25
CA LYS A 49 56.02 89.06 -33.76
C LYS A 49 54.53 89.11 -33.43
N LEU A 50 53.87 90.23 -33.72
CA LEU A 50 52.45 90.40 -33.40
C LEU A 50 51.59 89.38 -34.16
N LEU A 51 51.92 89.14 -35.43
CA LEU A 51 51.28 88.11 -36.27
C LEU A 51 51.53 86.70 -35.73
N ASP A 52 52.79 86.33 -35.47
CA ASP A 52 53.14 85.03 -34.86
C ASP A 52 52.41 84.80 -33.54
N HIS A 53 52.32 85.84 -32.69
CA HIS A 53 51.59 85.75 -31.44
C HIS A 53 50.08 85.57 -31.65
N GLN A 54 49.47 86.31 -32.58
CA GLN A 54 48.04 86.20 -32.89
C GLN A 54 47.69 84.83 -33.48
N GLU A 55 48.51 84.28 -34.36
CA GLU A 55 48.24 83.02 -35.06
C GLU A 55 48.51 81.77 -34.20
N ASP A 56 49.60 81.78 -33.42
CA ASP A 56 50.11 80.58 -32.74
C ASP A 56 50.01 80.62 -31.20
N GLU A 57 50.22 81.78 -30.56
CA GLU A 57 50.40 81.86 -29.11
C GLU A 57 49.18 82.43 -28.35
N CYS A 58 48.34 83.25 -28.99
CA CYS A 58 47.26 84.00 -28.34
C CYS A 58 46.16 83.07 -27.80
N SER A 59 45.78 83.25 -26.53
CA SER A 59 44.74 82.43 -25.86
C SER A 59 43.32 82.72 -26.33
N GLU A 60 43.06 83.94 -26.78
CA GLU A 60 41.77 84.40 -27.30
C GLU A 60 41.59 84.12 -28.80
N ARG A 61 42.56 83.46 -29.45
CA ARG A 61 42.40 83.03 -30.84
C ARG A 61 41.32 81.96 -30.93
N GLU A 62 40.38 82.15 -31.84
CA GLU A 62 39.30 81.19 -32.05
C GLU A 62 39.77 80.03 -32.92
N ARG A 63 39.55 78.82 -32.42
CA ARG A 63 39.78 77.58 -33.15
C ARG A 63 38.54 76.70 -32.99
N PRO A 64 38.25 75.80 -33.94
CA PRO A 64 37.13 74.88 -33.80
C PRO A 64 37.37 73.99 -32.57
N CYS A 65 36.29 73.65 -31.87
CA CYS A 65 36.34 72.75 -30.73
C CYS A 65 37.15 71.47 -31.05
N PRO A 66 37.97 70.93 -30.12
CA PRO A 66 38.69 69.67 -30.35
C PRO A 66 37.78 68.49 -30.73
N ASN A 67 36.52 68.51 -30.31
CA ASN A 67 35.50 67.52 -30.68
C ASN A 67 34.74 67.88 -31.97
N SER A 68 35.24 68.81 -32.79
CA SER A 68 34.59 69.22 -34.04
C SER A 68 34.46 68.11 -35.06
N VAL A 69 35.49 67.26 -35.15
CA VAL A 69 35.47 66.03 -35.96
C VAL A 69 34.32 65.11 -35.56
N ASN A 70 33.92 65.13 -34.28
CA ASN A 70 32.85 64.31 -33.72
C ASN A 70 31.48 65.02 -33.69
N GLY A 71 31.37 66.22 -34.28
CA GLY A 71 30.09 66.92 -34.48
C GLY A 71 29.89 68.22 -33.70
N CYS A 72 30.85 68.68 -32.88
CA CYS A 72 30.74 69.98 -32.21
C CYS A 72 31.10 71.13 -33.16
N LYS A 73 30.14 71.99 -33.51
CA LYS A 73 30.34 73.06 -34.52
C LYS A 73 30.83 74.40 -33.95
N GLU A 74 31.11 74.46 -32.65
CA GLU A 74 31.47 75.72 -31.97
C GLU A 74 32.94 76.09 -32.17
N TRP A 75 33.17 77.38 -32.41
CA TRP A 75 34.49 78.02 -32.45
C TRP A 75 34.72 78.74 -31.15
N ILE A 76 35.86 78.46 -30.50
CA ILE A 76 36.06 78.84 -29.10
C ILE A 76 37.51 79.35 -28.94
N PRO A 77 37.73 80.34 -28.07
CA PRO A 77 39.07 80.70 -27.60
C PRO A 77 39.84 79.49 -27.07
N VAL A 78 41.07 79.30 -27.54
CA VAL A 78 41.94 78.17 -27.12
C VAL A 78 42.10 78.12 -25.59
N GLY A 79 42.16 79.26 -24.91
CA GLY A 79 42.22 79.34 -23.44
C GLY A 79 40.99 78.78 -22.71
N LYS A 80 39.82 78.74 -23.37
CA LYS A 80 38.53 78.30 -22.80
C LYS A 80 38.09 76.90 -23.25
N PHE A 81 38.93 76.20 -24.03
CA PHE A 81 38.62 74.85 -24.52
C PHE A 81 38.22 73.86 -23.41
N ASN A 82 38.96 73.84 -22.30
CA ASN A 82 38.69 72.92 -21.20
C ASN A 82 37.35 73.20 -20.50
N GLU A 83 36.99 74.47 -20.36
CA GLU A 83 35.72 74.89 -19.77
C GLU A 83 34.55 74.48 -20.68
N HIS A 84 34.66 74.79 -21.98
CA HIS A 84 33.65 74.37 -22.96
C HIS A 84 33.53 72.84 -23.01
N ILE A 85 34.63 72.07 -23.10
CA ILE A 85 34.57 70.59 -23.18
C ILE A 85 33.84 69.99 -21.99
N ARG A 86 33.99 70.57 -20.79
CA ARG A 86 33.36 70.07 -19.56
C ARG A 86 31.89 70.47 -19.42
N ALA A 87 31.54 71.71 -19.75
CA ALA A 87 30.24 72.29 -19.40
C ALA A 87 29.30 72.53 -20.58
N HIS A 88 29.83 72.74 -21.79
CA HIS A 88 29.04 73.27 -22.93
C HIS A 88 29.15 72.44 -24.21
N CYS A 89 30.16 71.57 -24.35
CA CYS A 89 30.36 70.77 -25.55
C CYS A 89 29.23 69.74 -25.73
N SER A 90 28.42 69.92 -26.78
CA SER A 90 27.32 69.03 -27.14
C SER A 90 27.74 67.55 -27.20
N VAL A 91 28.88 67.26 -27.81
CA VAL A 91 29.43 65.89 -27.93
C VAL A 91 29.77 65.30 -26.55
N THR A 92 30.39 66.07 -25.66
CA THR A 92 30.73 65.58 -24.31
C THR A 92 29.47 65.39 -23.46
N ILE A 93 28.52 66.32 -23.54
CA ILE A 93 27.23 66.24 -22.83
C ILE A 93 26.46 65.01 -23.29
N GLU A 94 26.35 64.78 -24.60
CA GLU A 94 25.70 63.58 -25.15
C GLU A 94 26.42 62.30 -24.73
N ARG A 95 27.76 62.25 -24.79
CA ARG A 95 28.54 61.10 -24.31
C ARG A 95 28.28 60.82 -22.83
N ASN A 96 28.27 61.85 -21.99
CA ASN A 96 27.99 61.72 -20.56
C ASN A 96 26.54 61.27 -20.33
N SER A 97 25.57 61.76 -21.12
CA SER A 97 24.17 61.31 -21.06
C SER A 97 24.01 59.84 -21.45
N LEU A 98 24.77 59.37 -22.44
CA LEU A 98 24.79 57.97 -22.88
C LEU A 98 25.44 57.09 -21.81
N ALA A 99 26.53 57.56 -21.20
CA ALA A 99 27.18 56.89 -20.08
C ALA A 99 26.25 56.79 -18.87
N ALA A 100 25.54 57.87 -18.51
CA ALA A 100 24.55 57.87 -17.43
C ALA A 100 23.41 56.87 -17.68
N ARG A 101 22.83 56.88 -18.90
CA ARG A 101 21.80 55.90 -19.32
C ARG A 101 22.34 54.46 -19.32
N ALA A 102 23.60 54.25 -19.66
CA ALA A 102 24.24 52.94 -19.61
C ALA A 102 24.47 52.46 -18.17
N CYS A 103 24.88 53.35 -17.26
CA CYS A 103 25.01 53.08 -15.83
C CYS A 103 23.65 52.72 -15.20
N GLU A 104 22.60 53.49 -15.50
CA GLU A 104 21.24 53.22 -15.04
C GLU A 104 20.76 51.83 -15.51
N LYS A 105 20.93 51.51 -16.79
CA LYS A 105 20.60 50.18 -17.34
C LYS A 105 21.40 49.03 -16.71
N ASN A 106 22.61 49.31 -16.21
CA ASN A 106 23.47 48.32 -15.55
C ASN A 106 23.35 48.33 -14.02
N SER A 107 22.49 49.19 -13.46
CA SER A 107 22.27 49.26 -12.02
C SER A 107 21.70 47.92 -11.50
N PRO A 108 22.17 47.44 -10.33
CA PRO A 108 21.64 46.24 -9.70
C PRO A 108 20.25 46.52 -9.14
N VAL A 109 19.28 45.69 -9.51
CA VAL A 109 17.89 45.75 -9.06
C VAL A 109 17.49 44.38 -8.54
N THR A 110 16.83 44.36 -7.38
CA THR A 110 16.32 43.13 -6.78
C THR A 110 15.00 42.73 -7.44
N CYS A 111 14.90 41.49 -7.89
CA CYS A 111 13.66 40.94 -8.41
C CYS A 111 12.59 40.86 -7.28
N PRO A 112 11.41 41.48 -7.42
CA PRO A 112 10.38 41.48 -6.38
C PRO A 112 9.78 40.09 -6.11
N GLU A 113 9.87 39.17 -7.07
CA GLU A 113 9.23 37.85 -6.99
C GLU A 113 10.14 36.75 -6.43
N CYS A 114 11.46 36.84 -6.64
CA CYS A 114 12.40 35.82 -6.20
C CYS A 114 13.59 36.34 -5.38
N GLY A 115 13.73 37.66 -5.23
CA GLY A 115 14.81 38.27 -4.44
C GLY A 115 16.20 38.25 -5.08
N VAL A 116 16.37 37.68 -6.28
CA VAL A 116 17.66 37.66 -6.99
C VAL A 116 17.99 39.05 -7.51
N VAL A 117 19.24 39.50 -7.30
CA VAL A 117 19.75 40.78 -7.80
C VAL A 117 20.19 40.60 -9.26
N VAL A 118 19.62 41.39 -10.17
CA VAL A 118 19.93 41.39 -11.61
C VAL A 118 20.14 42.82 -12.11
N ARG A 119 20.85 42.99 -13.23
CA ARG A 119 20.96 44.32 -13.86
C ARG A 119 19.60 44.74 -14.42
N LEU A 120 19.23 46.02 -14.29
CA LEU A 120 17.94 46.55 -14.75
C LEU A 120 17.61 46.15 -16.20
N ARG A 121 18.60 46.22 -17.12
CA ARG A 121 18.43 45.82 -18.53
C ARG A 121 18.08 44.35 -18.75
N TYR A 122 18.37 43.49 -17.77
CA TYR A 122 18.07 42.05 -17.82
C TYR A 122 16.86 41.67 -16.98
N LEU A 123 16.26 42.59 -16.22
CA LEU A 123 15.14 42.29 -15.34
C LEU A 123 13.95 41.67 -16.11
N SER A 124 13.62 42.19 -17.29
CA SER A 124 12.55 41.64 -18.14
C SER A 124 12.86 40.24 -18.68
N ARG A 125 14.13 39.98 -19.04
CA ARG A 125 14.57 38.65 -19.47
C ARG A 125 14.55 37.66 -18.29
N HIS A 126 15.01 38.11 -17.13
CA HIS A 126 14.96 37.35 -15.89
C HIS A 126 13.53 36.90 -15.59
N PHE A 127 12.53 37.79 -15.60
CA PHE A 127 11.13 37.41 -15.37
C PHE A 127 10.60 36.35 -16.34
N ARG A 128 11.04 36.39 -17.60
CA ARG A 128 10.57 35.48 -18.65
C ARG A 128 11.25 34.12 -18.62
N ASP A 129 12.56 34.10 -18.43
CA ASP A 129 13.38 32.93 -18.74
C ASP A 129 14.06 32.32 -17.52
N GLU A 130 14.36 33.10 -16.47
CA GLU A 130 15.26 32.67 -15.38
C GLU A 130 14.58 32.68 -14.00
N CYS A 131 13.62 33.57 -13.77
CA CYS A 131 12.97 33.76 -12.48
C CYS A 131 12.30 32.46 -12.02
N VAL A 132 12.66 32.00 -10.83
CA VAL A 132 12.13 30.76 -10.23
C VAL A 132 10.66 30.88 -9.81
N SER A 133 10.19 32.12 -9.61
CA SER A 133 8.80 32.44 -9.30
C SER A 133 7.94 32.65 -10.54
N ARG A 134 8.52 32.59 -11.77
CA ARG A 134 7.75 32.74 -13.01
C ARG A 134 6.73 31.62 -13.16
N VAL A 135 5.56 31.95 -13.71
CA VAL A 135 4.47 30.99 -13.90
C VAL A 135 4.62 30.29 -15.24
N VAL A 136 4.88 28.99 -15.22
CA VAL A 136 5.01 28.12 -16.39
C VAL A 136 3.88 27.09 -16.44
N PRO A 137 3.49 26.63 -17.65
CA PRO A 137 2.61 25.48 -17.76
C PRO A 137 3.31 24.19 -17.32
N CYS A 138 2.53 23.21 -16.88
CA CYS A 138 3.00 21.84 -16.65
C CYS A 138 3.63 21.23 -17.93
N LYS A 139 4.60 20.33 -17.77
CA LYS A 139 5.24 19.56 -18.86
C LYS A 139 4.21 18.83 -19.72
N ASN A 140 3.18 18.31 -19.06
CA ASN A 140 2.10 17.56 -19.68
C ASN A 140 0.94 18.46 -20.14
N ALA A 141 1.15 19.77 -20.31
CA ALA A 141 0.12 20.67 -20.81
C ALA A 141 -0.37 20.27 -22.20
N ALA A 142 0.54 19.81 -23.06
CA ALA A 142 0.19 19.25 -24.37
C ALA A 142 -0.69 17.99 -24.28
N HIS A 143 -0.63 17.25 -23.17
CA HIS A 143 -1.43 16.04 -22.90
C HIS A 143 -2.69 16.33 -22.08
N GLY A 144 -3.08 17.60 -21.94
CA GLY A 144 -4.33 18.02 -21.31
C GLY A 144 -4.22 18.52 -19.86
N CYS A 145 -3.02 18.63 -19.29
CA CYS A 145 -2.85 19.26 -17.98
C CYS A 145 -3.01 20.79 -18.06
N LYS A 146 -4.00 21.36 -17.37
CA LYS A 146 -4.24 22.82 -17.37
C LYS A 146 -3.48 23.59 -16.27
N ALA A 147 -2.62 22.91 -15.51
CA ALA A 147 -1.93 23.52 -14.38
C ALA A 147 -0.89 24.56 -14.85
N ARG A 148 -0.92 25.71 -14.19
CA ARG A 148 0.07 26.78 -14.31
C ARG A 148 0.69 27.01 -12.94
N LEU A 149 1.99 26.80 -12.83
CA LEU A 149 2.69 26.70 -11.55
C LEU A 149 3.91 27.61 -11.58
N ARG A 150 4.37 28.05 -10.40
CA ARG A 150 5.69 28.67 -10.30
C ARG A 150 6.74 27.65 -10.71
N TRP A 151 7.77 28.07 -11.46
CA TRP A 151 8.82 27.18 -11.95
C TRP A 151 9.44 26.34 -10.82
N ARG A 152 9.70 26.95 -9.66
CA ARG A 152 10.22 26.24 -8.48
C ARG A 152 9.29 25.16 -7.94
N ASP A 153 7.97 25.30 -8.07
CA ASP A 153 6.96 24.38 -7.52
C ASP A 153 6.50 23.34 -8.56
N ARG A 154 6.89 23.52 -9.83
CA ARG A 154 6.53 22.64 -10.96
C ARG A 154 6.90 21.18 -10.69
N HIS A 155 8.06 20.93 -10.09
CA HIS A 155 8.52 19.57 -9.79
C HIS A 155 7.59 18.86 -8.82
N LEU A 156 7.01 19.53 -7.81
CA LEU A 156 6.07 18.90 -6.86
C LEU A 156 4.80 18.39 -7.55
N HIS A 157 4.35 19.06 -8.61
CA HIS A 157 3.20 18.65 -9.41
C HIS A 157 3.55 17.52 -10.40
N GLU A 158 4.77 17.52 -10.92
CA GLU A 158 5.23 16.57 -11.94
C GLU A 158 5.87 15.32 -11.35
N ASP A 159 6.29 15.37 -10.09
CA ASP A 159 6.93 14.25 -9.41
C ASP A 159 5.97 13.06 -9.35
N PHE A 160 6.48 11.92 -9.81
CA PHE A 160 5.75 10.66 -9.80
C PHE A 160 5.93 9.93 -8.47
N MET A 161 7.01 10.22 -7.74
CA MET A 161 7.29 9.62 -6.44
C MET A 161 6.43 10.24 -5.33
N SER A 162 6.00 11.50 -5.47
CA SER A 162 5.01 12.11 -4.57
C SER A 162 3.63 11.44 -4.68
N LEU A 163 3.31 10.86 -5.85
CA LEU A 163 2.13 10.02 -6.07
C LEU A 163 2.25 8.62 -5.44
N SER A 164 3.34 8.25 -4.75
CA SER A 164 3.61 6.84 -4.42
C SER A 164 2.77 6.23 -3.30
N LYS A 165 1.99 7.03 -2.57
CA LYS A 165 1.18 6.49 -1.47
C LYS A 165 -0.14 5.97 -2.02
N ASP A 166 -0.41 4.70 -1.77
CA ASP A 166 -1.66 4.09 -2.18
C ASP A 166 -2.81 4.60 -1.30
N ARG A 167 -3.92 4.96 -1.96
CA ARG A 167 -5.25 4.43 -1.64
C ARG A 167 -5.43 3.81 -0.24
N SER A 168 -5.95 4.47 0.79
CA SER A 168 -6.40 3.78 2.00
C SER A 168 -7.91 3.88 2.20
N MET A 169 -8.44 2.88 2.88
CA MET A 169 -9.83 2.76 3.30
C MET A 169 -9.90 2.17 4.70
N LEU A 170 -10.98 2.49 5.41
CA LEU A 170 -11.20 2.05 6.77
C LEU A 170 -12.22 0.92 6.80
N GLN A 171 -11.80 -0.24 7.29
CA GLN A 171 -12.61 -1.44 7.43
C GLN A 171 -13.24 -1.50 8.83
N PHE A 172 -14.55 -1.70 8.85
CA PHE A 172 -15.34 -2.00 10.04
C PHE A 172 -15.62 -3.50 10.03
N LYS A 173 -14.97 -4.22 10.95
CA LYS A 173 -15.04 -5.68 10.98
C LYS A 173 -16.44 -6.18 11.32
N THR A 174 -16.81 -7.28 10.68
CA THR A 174 -18.05 -8.00 10.92
C THR A 174 -18.11 -8.50 12.38
N GLY A 175 -19.23 -8.24 13.07
CA GLY A 175 -19.45 -8.68 14.45
C GLY A 175 -18.72 -7.89 15.55
N GLY A 176 -18.06 -6.77 15.23
CA GLY A 176 -17.39 -5.89 16.21
C GLY A 176 -18.24 -4.69 16.63
N ASN A 177 -17.77 -3.92 17.62
CA ASN A 177 -18.31 -2.62 18.05
C ASN A 177 -17.53 -1.47 17.38
N ALA A 178 -17.26 -1.57 16.08
CA ALA A 178 -16.39 -0.62 15.40
C ALA A 178 -17.09 0.73 15.15
N TYR A 179 -16.42 1.83 15.53
CA TYR A 179 -16.92 3.20 15.30
C TYR A 179 -15.83 4.25 15.27
N ILE A 180 -16.22 5.39 14.72
CA ILE A 180 -15.49 6.65 14.79
C ILE A 180 -16.29 7.59 15.68
N SER A 181 -15.64 8.14 16.70
CA SER A 181 -16.20 9.17 17.56
C SER A 181 -15.88 10.56 17.01
N ILE A 182 -16.87 11.25 16.44
CA ILE A 182 -16.66 12.58 15.83
C ILE A 182 -16.49 13.65 16.92
N ASN A 183 -17.16 13.52 18.07
CA ASN A 183 -17.07 14.46 19.18
C ASN A 183 -16.62 13.76 20.46
N SER A 184 -15.40 14.06 20.92
CA SER A 184 -14.86 13.65 22.22
C SER A 184 -14.46 14.87 23.04
N SER A 185 -15.38 15.81 23.28
CA SER A 185 -15.13 16.86 24.27
C SER A 185 -15.34 16.26 25.66
N THR A 186 -14.25 15.80 26.27
CA THR A 186 -14.16 15.34 27.67
C THR A 186 -14.33 16.50 28.68
N SER A 187 -14.56 17.73 28.20
CA SER A 187 -14.89 18.89 29.03
C SER A 187 -16.38 18.85 29.38
N GLN A 188 -16.66 18.70 30.69
CA GLN A 188 -17.98 18.59 31.34
C GLN A 188 -18.92 19.82 31.17
N ALA A 189 -18.83 20.58 30.07
CA ALA A 189 -19.56 21.84 29.90
C ALA A 189 -20.60 21.87 28.75
N SER A 190 -20.76 20.82 27.94
CA SER A 190 -21.87 20.77 26.98
C SER A 190 -22.28 19.35 26.58
N THR A 191 -23.27 18.80 27.29
CA THR A 191 -24.02 17.57 26.97
C THR A 191 -24.97 17.73 25.77
N GLN A 192 -24.58 18.49 24.74
CA GLN A 192 -25.40 18.68 23.54
C GLN A 192 -24.81 17.96 22.34
N SER A 193 -25.45 16.84 21.95
CA SER A 193 -25.25 16.22 20.64
C SER A 193 -25.57 17.23 19.54
N PHE A 194 -24.57 17.70 18.80
CA PHE A 194 -24.76 18.66 17.71
C PHE A 194 -25.15 17.94 16.41
N ASP A 195 -26.38 17.43 16.34
CA ASP A 195 -26.93 17.00 15.05
C ASP A 195 -27.16 18.23 14.17
N LEU A 196 -26.83 18.13 12.89
CA LEU A 196 -26.96 19.26 11.96
C LEU A 196 -28.41 19.32 11.45
N PRO A 197 -29.18 20.39 11.73
CA PRO A 197 -30.55 20.51 11.24
C PRO A 197 -30.58 20.74 9.72
N PRO A 198 -31.66 20.36 9.02
CA PRO A 198 -31.81 20.64 7.59
C PRO A 198 -31.73 22.15 7.27
N PRO A 199 -31.22 22.57 6.09
CA PRO A 199 -30.83 21.70 4.98
C PRO A 199 -29.41 21.14 5.10
N TRP A 200 -29.24 19.86 4.81
CA TRP A 200 -27.93 19.21 4.80
C TRP A 200 -27.81 18.15 3.72
N THR A 201 -26.57 17.84 3.33
CA THR A 201 -26.23 16.71 2.45
C THR A 201 -25.13 15.89 3.09
N ALA A 202 -25.28 14.57 3.14
CA ALA A 202 -24.29 13.64 3.63
C ALA A 202 -23.96 12.61 2.55
N GLU A 203 -22.68 12.51 2.18
CA GLU A 203 -22.17 11.57 1.18
C GLU A 203 -21.31 10.51 1.88
N PHE A 204 -21.55 9.24 1.57
CA PHE A 204 -20.81 8.10 2.07
C PHE A 204 -20.36 7.23 0.90
N TYR A 205 -19.07 6.88 0.89
CA TYR A 205 -18.52 5.90 -0.04
C TYR A 205 -18.31 4.62 0.72
N VAL A 206 -19.20 3.65 0.51
CA VAL A 206 -19.25 2.41 1.28
C VAL A 206 -19.12 1.20 0.38
N TRP A 207 -18.34 0.23 0.83
CA TRP A 207 -18.27 -1.10 0.26
C TRP A 207 -19.02 -2.07 1.18
N MET A 208 -20.06 -2.71 0.64
CA MET A 208 -20.78 -3.76 1.34
C MET A 208 -20.03 -5.07 1.16
N VAL A 209 -19.79 -5.77 2.28
CA VAL A 209 -19.11 -7.08 2.31
C VAL A 209 -19.88 -8.09 1.46
N ASP A 210 -19.16 -9.09 0.96
CA ASP A 210 -19.75 -10.21 0.23
C ASP A 210 -20.84 -10.91 1.05
N ALA A 211 -21.88 -11.40 0.36
CA ALA A 211 -22.97 -12.14 0.97
C ALA A 211 -22.43 -13.40 1.66
N GLU A 212 -21.53 -14.14 1.00
CA GLU A 212 -20.91 -15.35 1.53
C GLU A 212 -20.10 -15.08 2.80
N GLU A 213 -19.20 -14.09 2.75
CA GLU A 213 -18.36 -13.70 3.88
C GLU A 213 -19.20 -13.22 5.07
N GLU A 214 -20.27 -12.45 4.81
CA GLU A 214 -21.17 -12.00 5.85
C GLU A 214 -21.92 -13.17 6.50
N ILE A 215 -22.47 -14.10 5.69
CA ILE A 215 -23.15 -15.31 6.19
C ILE A 215 -22.18 -16.14 7.05
N LEU A 216 -20.97 -16.40 6.57
CA LEU A 216 -19.97 -17.17 7.31
C LEU A 216 -19.60 -16.50 8.63
N SER A 217 -19.49 -15.18 8.65
CA SER A 217 -19.19 -14.42 9.86
C SER A 217 -20.36 -14.38 10.86
N LEU A 218 -21.59 -14.21 10.38
CA LEU A 218 -22.82 -14.31 11.18
C LEU A 218 -22.92 -15.68 11.84
N HIS A 219 -22.70 -16.72 11.04
CA HIS A 219 -22.65 -18.09 11.49
C HIS A 219 -21.56 -18.31 12.56
N LYS A 220 -20.32 -17.87 12.29
CA LYS A 220 -19.20 -17.98 13.24
C LYS A 220 -19.47 -17.25 14.56
N SER A 221 -20.09 -16.07 14.50
CA SER A 221 -20.48 -15.31 15.69
C SER A 221 -21.55 -16.05 16.50
N SER A 222 -22.49 -16.71 15.81
CA SER A 222 -23.53 -17.54 16.43
C SER A 222 -22.95 -18.78 17.10
N LEU A 223 -21.93 -19.41 16.52
CA LEU A 223 -21.20 -20.53 17.15
C LEU A 223 -20.53 -20.10 18.46
N LYS A 224 -19.87 -18.93 18.48
CA LYS A 224 -19.26 -18.38 19.70
C LYS A 224 -20.30 -18.10 20.78
N LEU A 225 -21.46 -17.55 20.40
CA LEU A 225 -22.57 -17.33 21.32
C LEU A 225 -23.19 -18.65 21.81
N MET A 226 -23.17 -19.70 20.99
CA MET A 226 -23.64 -21.03 21.39
C MET A 226 -22.74 -21.63 22.47
N GLU A 227 -21.43 -21.36 22.43
CA GLU A 227 -20.51 -21.70 23.51
C GLU A 227 -20.89 -21.00 24.82
N VAL A 228 -21.23 -19.72 24.76
CA VAL A 228 -21.73 -18.94 25.90
C VAL A 228 -23.02 -19.53 26.46
N VAL A 229 -23.98 -19.89 25.59
CA VAL A 229 -25.22 -20.57 26.01
C VAL A 229 -24.92 -21.89 26.69
N ALA A 230 -24.06 -22.73 26.13
CA ALA A 230 -23.73 -24.05 26.67
C ALA A 230 -23.07 -23.96 28.06
N VAL A 231 -22.07 -23.07 28.20
CA VAL A 231 -21.35 -22.85 29.45
C VAL A 231 -22.29 -22.31 30.53
N HIS A 232 -23.02 -21.23 30.25
CA HIS A 232 -23.91 -20.64 31.23
C HIS A 232 -25.11 -21.53 31.55
N THR A 233 -25.56 -22.40 30.64
CA THR A 233 -26.62 -23.38 30.96
C THR A 233 -26.14 -24.38 32.01
N ARG A 234 -24.90 -24.86 31.89
CA ARG A 234 -24.29 -25.73 32.91
C ARG A 234 -24.10 -25.00 34.23
N GLU A 235 -23.59 -23.77 34.20
CA GLU A 235 -23.42 -22.94 35.41
C GLU A 235 -24.78 -22.63 36.07
N ASN A 236 -25.82 -22.35 35.28
CA ASN A 236 -27.17 -22.15 35.78
C ASN A 236 -27.68 -23.38 36.54
N ALA A 237 -27.46 -24.58 35.99
CA ALA A 237 -27.81 -25.83 36.66
C ALA A 237 -27.03 -26.03 37.97
N GLN A 238 -25.75 -25.63 38.01
CA GLN A 238 -24.94 -25.66 39.25
C GLN A 238 -25.46 -24.66 40.29
N TRP A 239 -25.79 -23.43 39.89
CA TRP A 239 -26.38 -22.42 40.77
C TRP A 239 -27.77 -22.84 41.26
N GLN A 240 -28.56 -23.49 40.41
CA GLN A 240 -29.85 -24.07 40.78
C GLN A 240 -29.68 -25.15 41.85
N ALA A 241 -28.73 -26.07 41.66
CA ALA A 241 -28.41 -27.09 42.65
C ALA A 241 -27.92 -26.50 43.98
N LYS A 242 -27.12 -25.42 43.95
CA LYS A 242 -26.69 -24.68 45.14
C LYS A 242 -27.88 -24.02 45.86
N SER A 243 -28.76 -23.33 45.13
CA SER A 243 -30.00 -22.73 45.68
C SER A 243 -30.87 -23.80 46.34
N ASP A 244 -31.07 -24.94 45.68
CA ASP A 244 -31.89 -26.03 46.21
C ASP A 244 -31.25 -26.75 47.40
N ASN A 245 -29.92 -26.89 47.42
CA ASN A 245 -29.19 -27.38 48.60
C ASN A 245 -29.32 -26.41 49.78
N CYS A 246 -29.25 -25.10 49.54
CA CYS A 246 -29.47 -24.09 50.58
C CYS A 246 -30.89 -24.19 51.16
N LYS A 247 -31.91 -24.37 50.31
CA LYS A 247 -33.30 -24.60 50.74
C LYS A 247 -33.43 -25.88 51.59
N LYS A 248 -32.71 -26.95 51.25
CA LYS A 248 -32.67 -28.21 52.04
C LYS A 248 -32.02 -27.98 53.41
N LYS A 249 -30.82 -27.40 53.47
CA LYS A 249 -30.13 -27.04 54.72
C LYS A 249 -30.98 -26.13 55.62
N LEU A 250 -31.73 -25.20 55.03
CA LEU A 250 -32.65 -24.33 55.77
C LEU A 250 -33.80 -25.12 56.42
N LYS A 251 -34.35 -26.12 55.72
CA LYS A 251 -35.37 -27.02 56.29
C LYS A 251 -34.80 -27.86 57.44
N GLU A 252 -33.58 -28.37 57.29
CA GLU A 252 -32.89 -29.14 58.34
C GLU A 252 -32.58 -28.29 59.57
N LEU A 253 -32.09 -27.06 59.40
CA LEU A 253 -31.89 -26.12 60.51
C LEU A 253 -33.19 -25.79 61.23
N LYS A 254 -34.30 -25.59 60.50
CA LYS A 254 -35.64 -25.40 61.08
C LYS A 254 -36.10 -26.64 61.87
N GLN A 255 -35.84 -27.85 61.37
CA GLN A 255 -36.16 -29.10 62.08
C GLN A 255 -35.30 -29.29 63.34
N LYS A 256 -33.98 -29.03 63.28
CA LYS A 256 -33.08 -29.08 64.44
C LYS A 256 -33.50 -28.07 65.51
N ARG A 257 -33.92 -26.86 65.12
CA ARG A 257 -34.49 -25.85 66.03
C ARG A 257 -35.79 -26.33 66.68
N LYS A 258 -36.65 -27.05 65.96
CA LYS A 258 -37.92 -27.61 66.46
C LYS A 258 -37.73 -28.85 67.35
N ARG A 259 -36.68 -29.65 67.14
CA ARG A 259 -36.27 -30.76 68.04
C ARG A 259 -35.69 -30.24 69.35
N LYS A 260 -34.95 -29.12 69.33
CA LYS A 260 -34.41 -28.46 70.53
C LYS A 260 -35.50 -28.01 71.53
N THR A 261 -36.75 -27.82 71.08
CA THR A 261 -37.90 -27.51 71.94
C THR A 261 -38.59 -28.72 72.56
N ASN A 262 -38.39 -29.95 72.04
CA ASN A 262 -39.14 -31.14 72.47
C ASN A 262 -38.30 -32.22 73.19
N ASP A 263 -36.97 -32.21 73.09
CA ASP A 263 -36.14 -33.29 73.62
C ASP A 263 -35.07 -32.76 74.59
N LYS A 264 -35.16 -33.15 75.87
CA LYS A 264 -34.27 -32.74 76.96
C LYS A 264 -33.11 -33.72 77.22
N THR A 265 -32.97 -34.78 76.42
CA THR A 265 -32.00 -35.85 76.69
C THR A 265 -31.01 -36.07 75.56
N GLN A 266 -29.75 -35.71 75.85
CA GLN A 266 -28.46 -36.17 75.31
C GLN A 266 -28.35 -36.45 73.79
N GLY A 267 -27.86 -35.45 73.07
CA GLY A 267 -27.11 -35.63 71.82
C GLY A 267 -26.48 -34.30 71.37
N THR A 268 -25.14 -34.27 71.22
CA THR A 268 -24.28 -33.15 70.77
C THR A 268 -25.05 -31.94 70.20
N HIS A 269 -25.32 -30.95 71.05
CA HIS A 269 -26.15 -29.79 70.73
C HIS A 269 -25.30 -28.60 70.27
N LEU A 270 -25.59 -28.06 69.08
CA LEU A 270 -25.04 -26.77 68.62
C LEU A 270 -25.58 -25.62 69.50
N SER A 271 -24.69 -24.68 69.86
CA SER A 271 -24.99 -23.50 70.66
C SER A 271 -25.95 -22.53 69.94
N GLY A 272 -26.58 -21.60 70.67
CA GLY A 272 -27.47 -20.61 70.06
C GLY A 272 -26.76 -19.67 69.07
N GLU A 273 -25.48 -19.42 69.33
CA GLU A 273 -24.60 -18.58 68.52
C GLU A 273 -24.14 -19.30 67.25
N GLU A 274 -23.81 -20.59 67.34
CA GLU A 274 -23.50 -21.44 66.19
C GLU A 274 -24.69 -21.57 65.22
N LEU A 275 -25.91 -21.66 65.75
CA LEU A 275 -27.13 -21.68 64.92
C LEU A 275 -27.39 -20.34 64.22
N ALA A 276 -27.05 -19.21 64.85
CA ALA A 276 -27.19 -17.89 64.26
C ALA A 276 -26.16 -17.66 63.15
N ASN A 277 -24.90 -18.03 63.39
CA ASN A 277 -23.82 -17.95 62.40
C ASN A 277 -24.11 -18.86 61.19
N ALA A 278 -24.51 -20.11 61.43
CA ALA A 278 -24.89 -21.03 60.36
C ALA A 278 -26.10 -20.54 59.54
N ALA A 279 -27.05 -19.84 60.16
CA ALA A 279 -28.19 -19.24 59.45
C ALA A 279 -27.78 -18.02 58.61
N LYS A 280 -26.81 -17.22 59.09
CA LYS A 280 -26.27 -16.07 58.37
C LYS A 280 -25.45 -16.49 57.15
N GLU A 281 -24.52 -17.44 57.33
CA GLU A 281 -23.76 -18.04 56.23
C GLU A 281 -24.69 -18.64 55.17
N LEU A 282 -25.73 -19.38 55.60
CA LEU A 282 -26.71 -19.95 54.67
C LEU A 282 -27.52 -18.89 53.91
N ALA A 283 -27.80 -17.75 54.53
CA ALA A 283 -28.48 -16.64 53.87
C ALA A 283 -27.58 -15.95 52.82
N GLU A 284 -26.29 -15.78 53.12
CA GLU A 284 -25.29 -15.26 52.18
C GLU A 284 -25.09 -16.22 50.99
N ASP A 285 -24.93 -17.53 51.26
CA ASP A 285 -24.84 -18.58 50.23
C ASP A 285 -26.07 -18.63 49.32
N PHE A 286 -27.26 -18.50 49.90
CA PHE A 286 -28.51 -18.47 49.14
C PHE A 286 -28.60 -17.23 48.24
N ASN A 287 -28.23 -16.05 48.76
CA ASN A 287 -28.25 -14.81 48.00
C ASN A 287 -27.24 -14.84 46.85
N ASN A 288 -26.04 -15.39 47.08
CA ASN A 288 -25.03 -15.61 46.04
C ASN A 288 -25.54 -16.58 44.96
N ALA A 289 -26.24 -17.66 45.35
CA ALA A 289 -26.80 -18.61 44.41
C ALA A 289 -27.94 -18.02 43.54
N GLU A 290 -28.83 -17.21 44.14
CA GLU A 290 -29.89 -16.51 43.40
C GLU A 290 -29.34 -15.43 42.46
N ASN A 291 -28.32 -14.68 42.88
CA ASN A 291 -27.64 -13.72 42.01
C ASN A 291 -26.96 -14.41 40.81
N GLY A 292 -26.25 -15.52 41.05
CA GLY A 292 -25.64 -16.32 39.99
C GLY A 292 -26.67 -16.92 39.02
N LEU A 293 -27.85 -17.33 39.51
CA LEU A 293 -28.96 -17.77 38.67
C LEU A 293 -29.49 -16.65 37.77
N LEU A 294 -29.65 -15.43 38.31
CA LEU A 294 -30.15 -14.27 37.58
C LEU A 294 -29.19 -13.88 36.45
N GLU A 295 -27.90 -13.78 36.77
CA GLU A 295 -26.84 -13.39 35.83
C GLU A 295 -26.72 -14.40 34.69
N THR A 296 -26.61 -15.69 35.01
CA THR A 296 -26.52 -16.75 33.99
C THR A 296 -27.78 -16.82 33.11
N ARG A 297 -28.99 -16.64 33.66
CA ARG A 297 -30.23 -16.58 32.85
C ARG A 297 -30.22 -15.40 31.89
N LYS A 298 -29.76 -14.24 32.34
CA LYS A 298 -29.65 -13.02 31.53
C LYS A 298 -28.68 -13.23 30.37
N GLU A 299 -27.50 -13.78 30.63
CA GLU A 299 -26.50 -14.05 29.60
C GLU A 299 -26.98 -15.11 28.59
N ILE A 300 -27.64 -16.18 29.04
CA ILE A 300 -28.25 -17.18 28.14
C ILE A 300 -29.28 -16.51 27.22
N ALA A 301 -30.19 -15.70 27.79
CA ALA A 301 -31.23 -15.01 27.04
C ALA A 301 -30.64 -14.03 26.00
N LEU A 302 -29.59 -13.30 26.37
CA LEU A 302 -28.86 -12.41 25.47
C LEU A 302 -28.24 -13.19 24.32
N ALA A 303 -27.48 -14.24 24.63
CA ALA A 303 -26.79 -15.03 23.63
C ALA A 303 -27.76 -15.72 22.67
N GLN A 304 -28.84 -16.33 23.18
CA GLN A 304 -29.89 -16.94 22.36
C GLN A 304 -30.58 -15.92 21.44
N GLY A 305 -30.87 -14.72 21.95
CA GLY A 305 -31.41 -13.63 21.13
C GLY A 305 -30.47 -13.22 20.00
N TRP A 306 -29.18 -13.08 20.28
CA TRP A 306 -28.19 -12.78 19.24
C TRP A 306 -28.02 -13.90 18.20
N ILE A 307 -28.12 -15.16 18.62
CA ILE A 307 -28.14 -16.31 17.72
C ILE A 307 -29.38 -16.24 16.81
N GLU A 308 -30.58 -16.05 17.36
CA GLU A 308 -31.83 -15.87 16.59
C GLU A 308 -31.64 -14.82 15.49
N ILE A 309 -31.07 -13.69 15.87
CA ILE A 309 -30.81 -12.56 14.99
C ILE A 309 -29.86 -12.91 13.86
N ASN A 310 -28.68 -13.43 14.21
CA ASN A 310 -27.61 -13.63 13.24
C ASN A 310 -27.97 -14.73 12.25
N ILE A 311 -28.59 -15.82 12.73
CA ILE A 311 -28.95 -16.96 11.90
C ILE A 311 -30.13 -16.63 10.97
N LEU A 312 -31.15 -15.92 11.47
CA LEU A 312 -32.26 -15.50 10.61
C LEU A 312 -31.82 -14.50 9.54
N GLU A 313 -30.86 -13.62 9.87
CA GLU A 313 -30.29 -12.69 8.90
C GLU A 313 -29.39 -13.39 7.88
N ALA A 314 -28.54 -14.31 8.32
CA ALA A 314 -27.75 -15.15 7.43
C ALA A 314 -28.65 -15.90 6.44
N LYS A 315 -29.77 -16.44 6.92
CA LYS A 315 -30.79 -17.05 6.05
C LYS A 315 -31.44 -16.03 5.11
N ARG A 316 -31.76 -14.81 5.57
CA ARG A 316 -32.30 -13.76 4.70
C ARG A 316 -31.34 -13.43 3.57
N ILE A 317 -30.04 -13.27 3.85
CA ILE A 317 -29.01 -12.98 2.85
C ILE A 317 -28.90 -14.14 1.87
N LEU A 318 -28.88 -15.38 2.36
CA LEU A 318 -28.90 -16.58 1.52
C LEU A 318 -30.10 -16.58 0.57
N ASP A 319 -31.31 -16.35 1.09
CA ASP A 319 -32.55 -16.40 0.29
C ASP A 319 -32.68 -15.22 -0.70
N ALA A 320 -32.03 -14.07 -0.44
CA ALA A 320 -32.24 -12.83 -1.19
C ALA A 320 -31.09 -12.45 -2.13
N ASP A 321 -29.84 -12.70 -1.73
CA ASP A 321 -28.64 -12.21 -2.40
C ASP A 321 -27.87 -13.34 -3.12
N MET A 322 -28.16 -14.62 -2.83
CA MET A 322 -27.56 -15.78 -3.50
C MET A 322 -28.51 -16.38 -4.54
N ALA A 323 -28.21 -16.16 -5.82
CA ALA A 323 -29.01 -16.69 -6.93
C ALA A 323 -28.38 -17.91 -7.62
N ASP A 324 -27.07 -18.12 -7.45
CA ASP A 324 -26.30 -19.17 -8.11
C ASP A 324 -26.25 -20.44 -7.25
N GLU A 325 -26.72 -21.57 -7.80
CA GLU A 325 -26.78 -22.86 -7.11
C GLU A 325 -25.38 -23.43 -6.79
N GLU A 326 -24.38 -23.27 -7.67
CA GLU A 326 -23.03 -23.78 -7.43
C GLU A 326 -22.36 -23.04 -6.27
N VAL A 327 -22.49 -21.72 -6.27
CA VAL A 327 -21.95 -20.86 -5.21
C VAL A 327 -22.66 -21.12 -3.88
N THR A 328 -23.98 -21.30 -3.91
CA THR A 328 -24.77 -21.66 -2.73
C THR A 328 -24.29 -23.00 -2.14
N GLN A 329 -24.03 -24.00 -2.97
CA GLN A 329 -23.54 -25.30 -2.52
C GLN A 329 -22.12 -25.21 -1.92
N ALA A 330 -21.24 -24.41 -2.52
CA ALA A 330 -19.91 -24.15 -2.00
C ALA A 330 -19.97 -23.46 -0.61
N LEU A 331 -20.84 -22.47 -0.44
CA LEU A 331 -21.08 -21.78 0.82
C LEU A 331 -21.59 -22.73 1.90
N LEU A 332 -22.57 -23.59 1.59
CA LEU A 332 -23.08 -24.59 2.53
C LEU A 332 -21.98 -25.56 2.97
N SER A 333 -21.11 -25.99 2.05
CA SER A 333 -19.92 -26.79 2.40
C SER A 333 -18.96 -26.00 3.30
N ALA A 334 -18.75 -24.71 3.04
CA ALA A 334 -17.90 -23.86 3.86
C ALA A 334 -18.46 -23.66 5.28
N ILE A 335 -19.79 -23.60 5.44
CA ILE A 335 -20.45 -23.58 6.76
C ILE A 335 -20.16 -24.88 7.52
N VAL A 336 -20.32 -26.05 6.88
CA VAL A 336 -20.01 -27.35 7.48
C VAL A 336 -18.56 -27.43 7.93
N ASP A 337 -17.62 -27.05 7.06
CA ASP A 337 -16.20 -27.01 7.36
C ASP A 337 -15.88 -26.07 8.52
N GLN A 338 -16.52 -24.88 8.55
CA GLN A 338 -16.34 -23.91 9.62
C GLN A 338 -16.83 -24.47 10.96
N THR A 339 -18.00 -25.11 10.98
CA THR A 339 -18.54 -25.77 12.19
C THR A 339 -17.62 -26.88 12.67
N ALA A 340 -17.15 -27.74 11.75
CA ALA A 340 -16.23 -28.83 12.08
C ALA A 340 -14.91 -28.31 12.67
N ARG A 341 -14.30 -27.30 12.06
CA ARG A 341 -13.09 -26.65 12.60
C ARG A 341 -13.33 -26.04 13.98
N PHE A 342 -14.44 -25.32 14.17
CA PHE A 342 -14.77 -24.70 15.44
C PHE A 342 -14.98 -25.73 16.56
N LEU A 343 -15.71 -26.81 16.28
CA LEU A 343 -15.94 -27.90 17.24
C LEU A 343 -14.64 -28.63 17.59
N ASN A 344 -13.74 -28.82 16.63
CA ASN A 344 -12.41 -29.42 16.86
C ASN A 344 -11.51 -28.53 17.74
N GLU A 345 -11.58 -27.21 17.60
CA GLU A 345 -10.82 -26.27 18.44
C GLU A 345 -11.42 -26.13 19.86
N ARG A 346 -12.73 -26.31 20.00
CA ARG A 346 -13.48 -26.06 21.25
C ARG A 346 -14.07 -27.34 21.84
N MET A 347 -13.20 -28.21 22.33
CA MET A 347 -13.58 -29.48 22.98
C MET A 347 -14.59 -29.32 24.13
N LEU A 348 -14.58 -28.18 24.84
CA LEU A 348 -15.53 -27.89 25.90
C LEU A 348 -16.98 -27.85 25.37
N LEU A 349 -17.19 -27.26 24.19
CA LEU A 349 -18.52 -27.19 23.58
C LEU A 349 -19.03 -28.58 23.19
N VAL A 350 -18.15 -29.41 22.65
CA VAL A 350 -18.46 -30.80 22.26
C VAL A 350 -18.91 -31.64 23.45
N GLN A 351 -18.33 -31.41 24.63
CA GLN A 351 -18.70 -32.10 25.87
C GLN A 351 -20.03 -31.60 26.47
N LEU A 352 -20.39 -30.34 26.23
CA LEU A 352 -21.55 -29.69 26.84
C LEU A 352 -22.82 -29.84 25.98
N LEU A 353 -22.71 -29.90 24.66
CA LEU A 353 -23.85 -30.01 23.76
C LEU A 353 -24.16 -31.47 23.33
N PRO A 354 -25.44 -31.88 23.34
CA PRO A 354 -25.89 -33.15 22.76
C PRO A 354 -25.53 -33.28 21.27
N GLU A 355 -25.39 -34.52 20.77
CA GLU A 355 -25.07 -34.79 19.36
C GLU A 355 -26.13 -34.26 18.39
N THR A 356 -27.40 -34.31 18.78
CA THR A 356 -28.52 -33.76 18.00
C THR A 356 -28.33 -32.28 17.71
N ASP A 357 -27.98 -31.52 18.74
CA ASP A 357 -27.87 -30.07 18.68
C ASP A 357 -26.58 -29.67 17.93
N ARG A 358 -25.50 -30.48 18.06
CA ARG A 358 -24.25 -30.28 17.31
C ARG A 358 -24.43 -30.43 15.80
N SER A 359 -25.21 -31.42 15.37
CA SER A 359 -25.44 -31.66 13.93
C SER A 359 -26.22 -30.51 13.26
N GLN A 360 -27.02 -29.78 14.04
CA GLN A 360 -27.79 -28.63 13.54
C GLN A 360 -26.92 -27.39 13.35
N LEU A 361 -25.81 -27.25 14.09
CA LEU A 361 -24.90 -26.11 13.95
C LEU A 361 -24.18 -26.06 12.59
N SER A 362 -24.19 -27.14 11.80
CA SER A 362 -23.64 -27.16 10.44
C SER A 362 -24.67 -26.90 9.34
N ASP A 363 -25.97 -26.91 9.67
CA ASP A 363 -27.06 -26.69 8.72
C ASP A 363 -27.77 -25.38 9.06
N LEU A 364 -27.45 -24.33 8.30
CA LEU A 364 -28.00 -23.00 8.49
C LEU A 364 -29.54 -22.99 8.39
N GLU A 365 -30.12 -23.80 7.50
CA GLU A 365 -31.56 -23.83 7.32
C GLU A 365 -32.27 -24.55 8.47
N ALA A 366 -31.72 -25.67 8.91
CA ALA A 366 -32.25 -26.41 10.06
C ALA A 366 -32.17 -25.55 11.32
N TRP A 367 -31.04 -24.88 11.55
CA TRP A 367 -30.86 -23.98 12.69
C TRP A 367 -31.85 -22.81 12.65
N ALA A 368 -32.02 -22.16 11.48
CA ALA A 368 -33.00 -21.10 11.30
C ALA A 368 -34.45 -21.57 11.51
N ARG A 369 -34.79 -22.81 11.08
CA ARG A 369 -36.13 -23.41 11.27
C ARG A 369 -36.42 -23.63 12.75
N GLN A 370 -35.46 -24.08 13.54
CA GLN A 370 -35.62 -24.29 14.99
C GLN A 370 -35.83 -22.96 15.73
N LEU A 371 -35.14 -21.90 15.31
CA LEU A 371 -35.22 -20.58 15.92
C LEU A 371 -36.53 -19.83 15.59
N ARG A 372 -37.25 -20.23 14.54
CA ARG A 372 -38.60 -19.70 14.26
C ARG A 372 -39.61 -20.36 15.20
N PRO A 373 -40.25 -19.63 16.13
CA PRO A 373 -41.32 -20.21 16.92
C PRO A 373 -42.48 -20.62 15.98
N GLY A 374 -43.06 -21.79 16.22
CA GLY A 374 -44.29 -22.24 15.57
C GLY A 374 -45.42 -21.21 15.72
N ARG A 375 -46.43 -21.28 14.84
CA ARG A 375 -47.58 -20.36 14.85
C ARG A 375 -48.16 -20.25 16.27
N PRO A 376 -48.12 -19.07 16.92
CA PRO A 376 -48.56 -18.95 18.31
C PRO A 376 -50.07 -19.20 18.38
N THR A 377 -50.49 -20.00 19.36
CA THR A 377 -51.90 -20.23 19.65
C THR A 377 -52.57 -18.94 20.14
N LYS A 378 -53.90 -18.87 20.18
CA LYS A 378 -54.61 -17.69 20.72
C LYS A 378 -54.26 -17.42 22.19
N GLU A 379 -53.97 -18.47 22.97
CA GLU A 379 -53.55 -18.38 24.36
C GLU A 379 -52.12 -17.82 24.49
N ASP A 380 -51.17 -18.28 23.66
CA ASP A 380 -49.81 -17.74 23.61
C ASP A 380 -49.79 -16.24 23.27
N LYS A 381 -50.69 -15.79 22.38
CA LYS A 381 -50.81 -14.37 22.02
C LYS A 381 -51.30 -13.52 23.20
N ALA A 382 -52.30 -14.01 23.93
CA ALA A 382 -52.87 -13.29 25.07
C ALA A 382 -51.88 -13.23 26.24
N GLU A 383 -51.13 -14.31 26.48
CA GLU A 383 -50.10 -14.36 27.51
C GLU A 383 -48.89 -13.46 27.18
N ARG A 384 -48.42 -13.48 25.92
CA ARG A 384 -47.40 -12.54 25.44
C ARG A 384 -47.83 -11.08 25.56
N GLN A 385 -49.09 -10.77 25.27
CA GLN A 385 -49.62 -9.40 25.40
C GLN A 385 -49.64 -8.93 26.86
N ARG A 386 -50.01 -9.81 27.79
CA ARG A 386 -49.98 -9.51 29.24
C ARG A 386 -48.55 -9.30 29.74
N LYS A 387 -47.62 -10.20 29.38
CA LYS A 387 -46.19 -10.09 29.75
C LYS A 387 -45.55 -8.83 29.15
N ALA A 388 -45.85 -8.47 27.90
CA ALA A 388 -45.35 -7.26 27.27
C ALA A 388 -45.90 -5.97 27.91
N ALA A 389 -47.19 -5.94 28.29
CA ALA A 389 -47.78 -4.80 29.00
C ALA A 389 -47.16 -4.62 30.38
N GLU A 390 -46.92 -5.71 31.11
CA GLU A 390 -46.24 -5.69 32.40
C GLU A 390 -44.78 -5.27 32.28
N GLN A 391 -44.06 -5.76 31.26
CA GLN A 391 -42.69 -5.32 30.95
C GLN A 391 -42.60 -3.82 30.69
N ASN A 392 -43.48 -3.26 29.84
CA ASN A 392 -43.50 -1.82 29.54
C ASN A 392 -43.77 -0.98 30.80
N ASN A 393 -44.66 -1.43 31.68
CA ASN A 393 -44.93 -0.76 32.95
C ASN A 393 -43.72 -0.76 33.88
N LEU A 394 -42.98 -1.87 33.93
CA LEU A 394 -41.77 -1.99 34.74
C LEU A 394 -40.61 -1.14 34.18
N LEU A 395 -40.40 -1.12 32.86
CA LEU A 395 -39.40 -0.25 32.22
C LEU A 395 -39.68 1.23 32.45
N LYS A 396 -40.95 1.65 32.40
CA LYS A 396 -41.36 3.01 32.74
C LYS A 396 -40.99 3.37 34.18
N LYS A 397 -41.33 2.51 35.15
CA LYS A 397 -40.96 2.70 36.57
C LYS A 397 -39.45 2.75 36.77
N ARG A 398 -38.69 1.90 36.06
CA ARG A 398 -37.22 1.91 36.09
C ARG A 398 -36.68 3.26 35.64
N SER A 399 -37.17 3.79 34.50
CA SER A 399 -36.75 5.08 33.96
C SER A 399 -37.11 6.26 34.88
N GLU A 400 -38.26 6.20 35.56
CA GLU A 400 -38.67 7.20 36.55
C GLU A 400 -37.71 7.21 37.75
N PHE A 401 -37.34 6.05 38.30
CA PHE A 401 -36.38 5.96 39.40
C PHE A 401 -34.95 6.32 38.98
N GLN A 402 -34.54 5.97 37.76
CA GLN A 402 -33.24 6.36 37.22
C GLN A 402 -33.14 7.88 37.06
N SER A 403 -34.19 8.53 36.53
CA SER A 403 -34.22 9.99 36.41
C SER A 403 -34.24 10.69 37.77
N GLN A 404 -34.95 10.12 38.77
CA GLN A 404 -34.95 10.65 40.14
C GLN A 404 -33.58 10.48 40.82
N LEU A 405 -32.83 9.43 40.49
CA LEU A 405 -31.47 9.20 40.97
C LEU A 405 -30.48 10.21 40.36
N GLU A 406 -30.59 10.47 39.06
CA GLU A 406 -29.75 11.43 38.33
C GLU A 406 -30.04 12.90 38.71
N ALA A 407 -31.25 13.19 39.21
CA ALA A 407 -31.66 14.53 39.64
C ALA A 407 -31.28 14.87 41.09
N LEU A 408 -30.61 13.96 41.82
CA LEU A 408 -30.17 14.21 43.20
C LEU A 408 -29.01 15.21 43.22
N ASP A 409 -29.13 16.23 44.07
CA ASP A 409 -28.06 17.19 44.33
C ASP A 409 -26.98 16.56 45.24
N PRO A 410 -25.71 16.48 44.80
CA PRO A 410 -24.63 15.88 45.59
C PRO A 410 -24.40 16.55 46.96
N ASP A 411 -24.78 17.83 47.10
CA ASP A 411 -24.51 18.64 48.28
C ASP A 411 -25.64 18.56 49.35
N ASP A 412 -26.75 17.88 49.06
CA ASP A 412 -27.87 17.69 50.00
C ASP A 412 -27.61 16.50 50.95
N PRO A 413 -27.65 16.69 52.29
CA PRO A 413 -27.49 15.61 53.27
C PRO A 413 -28.54 14.48 53.15
N GLU A 414 -29.70 14.69 52.53
CA GLU A 414 -30.67 13.61 52.25
C GLU A 414 -30.34 12.78 51.00
N SER A 415 -29.46 13.25 50.11
CA SER A 415 -29.16 12.61 48.84
C SER A 415 -28.57 11.21 48.97
N GLN A 416 -27.71 10.94 49.96
CA GLN A 416 -27.18 9.58 50.19
C GLN A 416 -28.28 8.58 50.58
N ARG A 417 -29.30 9.04 51.32
CA ARG A 417 -30.41 8.20 51.74
C ARG A 417 -31.36 7.92 50.58
N LEU A 418 -31.65 8.95 49.77
CA LEU A 418 -32.50 8.84 48.58
C LEU A 418 -31.81 8.01 47.48
N GLN A 419 -30.51 8.18 47.28
CA GLN A 419 -29.69 7.36 46.37
C GLN A 419 -29.83 5.87 46.70
N ARG A 420 -29.54 5.47 47.95
CA ARG A 420 -29.68 4.07 48.39
C ARG A 420 -31.10 3.53 48.25
N ARG A 421 -32.12 4.40 48.35
CA ARG A 421 -33.52 4.04 48.17
C ARG A 421 -33.84 3.79 46.69
N TYR A 422 -33.46 4.71 45.80
CA TYR A 422 -33.69 4.57 44.37
C TYR A 422 -32.91 3.40 43.78
N GLU A 423 -31.65 3.20 44.16
CA GLU A 423 -30.87 2.03 43.77
C GLU A 423 -31.55 0.71 44.17
N ARG A 424 -32.15 0.63 45.37
CA ARG A 424 -32.93 -0.56 45.79
C ARG A 424 -34.21 -0.74 44.99
N GLU A 425 -34.94 0.34 44.71
CA GLU A 425 -36.18 0.24 43.93
C GLU A 425 -35.89 -0.13 42.46
N ILE A 426 -34.82 0.41 41.87
CA ILE A 426 -34.30 -0.02 40.56
C ILE A 426 -33.96 -1.50 40.60
N ALA A 427 -33.22 -1.97 41.60
CA ALA A 427 -32.89 -3.39 41.74
C ALA A 427 -34.13 -4.30 41.86
N LYS A 428 -35.18 -3.88 42.57
CA LYS A 428 -36.46 -4.62 42.66
C LYS A 428 -37.22 -4.65 41.33
N VAL A 429 -37.19 -3.54 40.58
CA VAL A 429 -37.81 -3.46 39.26
C VAL A 429 -37.05 -4.34 38.27
N ASP A 430 -35.72 -4.33 38.31
CA ASP A 430 -34.85 -5.18 37.49
C ASP A 430 -35.08 -6.67 37.79
N ALA A 431 -35.25 -7.04 39.06
CA ALA A 431 -35.60 -8.41 39.48
C ALA A 431 -37.00 -8.86 39.01
N LYS A 432 -37.96 -7.94 38.86
CA LYS A 432 -39.28 -8.25 38.29
C LYS A 432 -39.26 -8.30 36.77
N LEU A 433 -38.47 -7.45 36.13
CA LEU A 433 -38.25 -7.48 34.68
C LEU A 433 -37.65 -8.82 34.25
N SER A 434 -36.75 -9.38 35.05
CA SER A 434 -36.17 -10.72 34.81
C SER A 434 -37.16 -11.88 34.97
N SER A 435 -38.26 -11.71 35.73
CA SER A 435 -39.28 -12.76 35.90
C SER A 435 -40.42 -12.68 34.88
N VAL A 436 -40.72 -11.48 34.37
CA VAL A 436 -41.85 -11.22 33.46
C VAL A 436 -41.45 -11.39 31.99
N SER A 437 -40.19 -11.15 31.65
CA SER A 437 -39.72 -11.36 30.29
C SER A 437 -39.35 -12.83 30.09
N GLU A 438 -40.08 -13.53 29.23
CA GLU A 438 -39.50 -14.65 28.48
C GLU A 438 -38.38 -14.07 27.59
N ASN A 439 -37.18 -13.95 28.16
CA ASN A 439 -35.90 -13.92 27.48
C ASN A 439 -35.80 -13.06 26.19
N LYS A 440 -36.38 -11.84 26.18
CA LYS A 440 -35.91 -10.77 25.28
C LYS A 440 -35.40 -9.61 26.12
N PRO A 441 -34.09 -9.60 26.46
CA PRO A 441 -33.40 -8.43 27.00
C PRO A 441 -33.84 -7.15 26.30
N THR A 442 -33.95 -6.04 27.03
CA THR A 442 -34.30 -4.71 26.47
C THR A 442 -33.41 -4.33 25.29
N GLN A 443 -32.16 -4.78 25.31
CA GLN A 443 -31.17 -4.65 24.23
C GLN A 443 -31.60 -5.31 22.90
N LEU A 444 -32.52 -6.29 22.93
CA LEU A 444 -33.10 -6.95 21.75
C LEU A 444 -34.43 -6.33 21.31
N LEU A 445 -35.06 -5.49 22.14
CA LEU A 445 -36.37 -4.86 21.89
C LEU A 445 -36.26 -3.49 21.19
N GLU A 446 -35.06 -2.92 21.09
CA GLU A 446 -34.78 -1.62 20.44
C GLU A 446 -34.52 -1.71 18.91
N ARG A 447 -34.79 -2.86 18.28
CA ARG A 447 -34.27 -3.19 16.94
C ARG A 447 -35.07 -2.59 15.77
N CYS A 448 -34.46 -1.60 15.12
CA CYS A 448 -34.60 -1.31 13.70
C CYS A 448 -33.18 -1.16 13.09
N GLY A 449 -32.63 -2.20 12.47
CA GLY A 449 -31.55 -2.08 11.47
C GLY A 449 -30.12 -2.48 11.86
N ARG A 450 -29.45 -3.16 10.91
CA ARG A 450 -28.04 -3.56 10.87
C ARG A 450 -27.27 -2.61 9.93
N HIS A 451 -25.95 -2.55 10.03
CA HIS A 451 -25.12 -1.59 9.30
C HIS A 451 -25.47 -0.11 9.58
N ILE A 452 -25.42 0.31 10.84
CA ILE A 452 -25.58 1.71 11.21
C ILE A 452 -24.34 2.49 10.75
N ILE A 453 -24.51 3.38 9.78
CA ILE A 453 -23.40 4.17 9.24
C ILE A 453 -23.19 5.47 10.01
N ALA A 454 -24.26 6.07 10.54
CA ALA A 454 -24.18 7.31 11.30
C ALA A 454 -25.22 7.34 12.43
N SER A 455 -24.81 7.76 13.63
CA SER A 455 -25.67 7.76 14.81
C SER A 455 -25.45 8.93 15.76
N SER A 456 -26.54 9.31 16.43
CA SER A 456 -26.59 10.23 17.56
C SER A 456 -27.59 9.73 18.61
N ALA A 457 -27.73 10.47 19.72
CA ALA A 457 -28.75 10.19 20.72
C ALA A 457 -30.18 10.27 20.16
N LYS A 458 -30.41 11.05 19.10
CA LYS A 458 -31.76 11.35 18.57
C LYS A 458 -32.05 10.70 17.23
N ASN A 459 -31.06 10.59 16.34
CA ASN A 459 -31.26 10.17 14.95
C ASN A 459 -30.25 9.07 14.58
N VAL A 460 -30.67 8.16 13.70
CA VAL A 460 -29.80 7.13 13.14
C VAL A 460 -30.08 6.91 11.66
N ILE A 461 -29.00 6.66 10.92
CA ILE A 461 -28.99 6.19 9.54
C ILE A 461 -28.50 4.75 9.53
N SER A 462 -29.36 3.83 9.09
CA SER A 462 -29.05 2.41 8.90
C SER A 462 -29.04 2.11 7.41
N LEU A 463 -27.99 1.46 6.91
CA LEU A 463 -27.89 1.08 5.50
C LEU A 463 -28.65 -0.22 5.19
N VAL A 464 -28.83 -1.10 6.17
CA VAL A 464 -29.52 -2.38 6.02
C VAL A 464 -30.49 -2.60 7.17
N ALA A 465 -31.76 -2.27 6.99
CA ALA A 465 -32.76 -2.38 8.04
C ALA A 465 -34.02 -3.16 7.66
N GLY A 466 -34.68 -3.69 8.69
CA GLY A 466 -35.89 -4.49 8.57
C GLY A 466 -35.68 -5.86 7.90
N SER A 467 -36.76 -6.60 7.72
CA SER A 467 -36.73 -7.93 7.07
C SER A 467 -36.36 -7.90 5.59
N LYS A 468 -36.33 -6.71 4.99
CA LYS A 468 -35.95 -6.50 3.60
C LYS A 468 -34.55 -5.93 3.44
N GLY A 469 -33.80 -5.61 4.49
CA GLY A 469 -32.45 -5.06 4.37
C GLY A 469 -32.37 -3.74 3.59
N GLU A 470 -33.35 -2.87 3.79
CA GLU A 470 -33.48 -1.59 3.07
C GLU A 470 -32.89 -0.44 3.90
N ILE A 471 -32.48 0.65 3.25
CA ILE A 471 -31.96 1.83 3.93
C ILE A 471 -33.09 2.51 4.74
N CYS A 472 -32.84 2.78 6.02
CA CYS A 472 -33.80 3.40 6.93
C CYS A 472 -33.19 4.51 7.77
N PHE A 473 -33.99 5.55 8.02
CA PHE A 473 -33.74 6.55 9.05
C PHE A 473 -34.71 6.33 10.20
N TYR A 474 -34.24 6.37 11.43
CA TYR A 474 -35.13 6.20 12.59
C TYR A 474 -34.62 6.93 13.83
N ARG A 475 -35.50 7.06 14.81
CA ARG A 475 -35.20 7.63 16.14
C ARG A 475 -35.27 6.51 17.19
N PRO A 476 -34.24 6.30 18.02
CA PRO A 476 -34.28 5.31 19.10
C PRO A 476 -35.36 5.65 20.14
N SER A 477 -36.01 4.62 20.69
CA SER A 477 -37.25 4.72 21.47
C SER A 477 -37.03 5.33 22.86
N GLY A 478 -37.36 6.62 23.00
CA GLY A 478 -37.47 7.39 24.25
C GLY A 478 -38.32 8.66 24.11
N THR A 479 -38.81 8.93 22.89
CA THR A 479 -39.68 10.05 22.53
C THR A 479 -40.91 9.50 21.82
N LYS A 480 -42.09 10.07 22.11
CA LYS A 480 -43.44 9.53 21.80
C LYS A 480 -43.82 9.31 20.32
N ALA A 481 -42.90 9.18 19.37
CA ALA A 481 -43.24 8.72 18.02
C ALA A 481 -42.03 8.11 17.30
N ALA A 482 -42.09 6.80 17.01
CA ALA A 482 -41.20 6.17 16.03
C ALA A 482 -41.58 6.68 14.62
N ARG A 483 -40.99 7.81 14.21
CA ARG A 483 -40.95 8.18 12.79
C ARG A 483 -39.73 7.48 12.20
N GLU A 484 -39.92 6.24 11.77
CA GLU A 484 -39.01 5.53 10.87
C GLU A 484 -39.34 5.93 9.43
N VAL A 485 -38.32 6.19 8.61
CA VAL A 485 -38.45 6.47 7.18
C VAL A 485 -37.62 5.44 6.44
N ASN A 486 -38.31 4.52 5.76
CA ASN A 486 -37.70 3.50 4.91
C ASN A 486 -37.66 4.02 3.46
N PHE A 487 -36.50 3.93 2.82
CA PHE A 487 -36.28 4.41 1.45
C PHE A 487 -36.67 3.39 0.38
N GLN A 488 -36.85 2.11 0.72
CA GLN A 488 -37.14 0.98 -0.17
C GLN A 488 -36.03 0.77 -1.21
N VAL A 489 -34.79 0.99 -0.78
CA VAL A 489 -33.58 0.85 -1.60
C VAL A 489 -32.60 -0.04 -0.84
N ARG A 490 -31.99 -0.98 -1.56
CA ARG A 490 -30.90 -1.83 -1.09
C ARG A 490 -29.58 -1.38 -1.71
N LEU A 491 -28.50 -1.57 -0.97
CA LEU A 491 -27.15 -1.39 -1.51
C LEU A 491 -26.70 -2.64 -2.26
N GLU A 492 -25.92 -2.43 -3.31
CA GLU A 492 -25.31 -3.53 -4.05
C GLU A 492 -24.08 -4.04 -3.29
N ARG A 493 -23.96 -5.38 -3.17
CA ARG A 493 -22.79 -6.04 -2.56
C ARG A 493 -21.63 -6.15 -3.55
N ASN A 494 -20.42 -6.36 -3.04
CA ASN A 494 -19.19 -6.56 -3.82
C ASN A 494 -18.86 -5.39 -4.78
N ARG A 495 -19.25 -4.17 -4.40
CA ARG A 495 -18.88 -2.94 -5.10
C ARG A 495 -18.95 -1.72 -4.21
N TRP A 496 -18.26 -0.66 -4.64
CA TRP A 496 -18.41 0.67 -4.06
C TRP A 496 -19.78 1.26 -4.39
N ASN A 497 -20.46 1.74 -3.35
CA ASN A 497 -21.69 2.50 -3.44
C ASN A 497 -21.41 3.95 -3.00
N HIS A 498 -21.73 4.92 -3.85
CA HIS A 498 -21.80 6.33 -3.46
C HIS A 498 -23.22 6.62 -3.00
N VAL A 499 -23.41 6.66 -1.68
CA VAL A 499 -24.71 6.85 -1.03
C VAL A 499 -24.80 8.29 -0.56
N VAL A 500 -25.76 9.04 -1.10
CA VAL A 500 -25.96 10.45 -0.75
C VAL A 500 -27.35 10.66 -0.19
N PHE A 501 -27.40 11.19 1.02
CA PHE A 501 -28.62 11.63 1.67
C PHE A 501 -28.68 13.14 1.64
N SER A 502 -29.82 13.69 1.22
CA SER A 502 -30.09 15.13 1.30
C SER A 502 -31.39 15.36 2.05
N ALA A 503 -31.36 16.23 3.05
CA ALA A 503 -32.54 16.65 3.79
C ALA A 503 -32.86 18.10 3.49
N GLY A 504 -34.08 18.34 3.01
CA GLY A 504 -34.68 19.67 2.90
C GLY A 504 -35.57 20.00 4.11
N ALA A 505 -36.39 21.03 3.97
CA ALA A 505 -37.29 21.48 5.05
C ALA A 505 -38.42 20.48 5.38
N ARG A 506 -38.80 19.60 4.44
CA ARG A 506 -39.90 18.63 4.60
C ARG A 506 -39.68 17.29 3.90
N GLU A 507 -38.55 17.14 3.20
CA GLU A 507 -38.28 15.98 2.35
C GLU A 507 -36.86 15.44 2.58
N LEU A 508 -36.73 14.14 2.40
CA LEU A 508 -35.48 13.40 2.41
C LEU A 508 -35.30 12.76 1.04
N SER A 509 -34.18 13.06 0.40
CA SER A 509 -33.79 12.48 -0.89
C SER A 509 -32.64 11.51 -0.70
N LEU A 510 -32.71 10.37 -1.36
CA LEU A 510 -31.63 9.39 -1.45
C LEU A 510 -31.15 9.31 -2.89
N PHE A 511 -29.86 9.53 -3.08
CA PHE A 511 -29.16 9.27 -4.33
C PHE A 511 -28.20 8.10 -4.14
N LEU A 512 -28.13 7.24 -5.15
CA LEU A 512 -27.21 6.10 -5.19
C LEU A 512 -26.45 6.15 -6.50
N ASN A 513 -25.12 6.15 -6.42
CA ASN A 513 -24.20 6.18 -7.57
C ASN A 513 -24.49 7.35 -8.54
N GLY A 514 -24.84 8.52 -7.99
CA GLY A 514 -25.13 9.74 -8.76
C GLY A 514 -26.54 9.84 -9.33
N GLU A 515 -27.43 8.88 -9.07
CA GLU A 515 -28.83 8.90 -9.52
C GLU A 515 -29.79 9.09 -8.34
N LEU A 516 -30.84 9.90 -8.51
CA LEU A 516 -31.92 10.01 -7.53
C LEU A 516 -32.73 8.70 -7.52
N LYS A 517 -32.79 8.03 -6.36
CA LYS A 517 -33.55 6.78 -6.22
C LYS A 517 -34.94 7.00 -5.61
N THR A 518 -35.05 7.84 -4.59
CA THR A 518 -36.34 8.10 -3.95
C THR A 518 -36.36 9.42 -3.18
N ILE A 519 -37.57 9.92 -2.95
CA ILE A 519 -37.86 11.06 -2.09
C ILE A 519 -38.93 10.62 -1.09
N ARG A 520 -38.72 10.91 0.20
CA ARG A 520 -39.65 10.61 1.29
C ARG A 520 -39.98 11.87 2.05
N SER A 521 -41.20 11.95 2.59
CA SER A 521 -41.57 13.04 3.49
C SER A 521 -40.96 12.81 4.87
N GLY A 522 -40.37 13.86 5.44
CA GLY A 522 -39.69 13.75 6.72
C GLY A 522 -38.74 14.90 6.98
N VAL A 523 -38.48 15.15 8.26
CA VAL A 523 -37.46 16.09 8.72
C VAL A 523 -36.58 15.32 9.70
N PHE A 524 -35.29 15.25 9.42
CA PHE A 524 -34.30 14.58 10.24
C PHE A 524 -33.06 15.44 10.29
N ASP A 525 -32.49 15.58 11.48
CA ASP A 525 -31.18 16.17 11.65
C ASP A 525 -30.13 15.12 11.29
N LEU A 526 -29.03 15.52 10.68
CA LEU A 526 -27.92 14.62 10.36
C LEU A 526 -27.27 14.17 11.68
N PRO A 527 -27.23 12.86 11.98
CA PRO A 527 -26.52 12.37 13.15
C PRO A 527 -25.00 12.57 13.01
N MET A 528 -24.44 13.39 13.90
CA MET A 528 -23.03 13.81 13.85
C MET A 528 -22.19 13.27 15.01
N SER A 529 -22.73 12.39 15.86
CA SER A 529 -21.98 11.92 17.04
C SER A 529 -20.98 10.82 16.69
N ARG A 530 -21.40 9.81 15.90
CA ARG A 530 -20.58 8.65 15.56
C ARG A 530 -20.83 8.17 14.13
N ILE A 531 -19.78 7.62 13.52
CA ILE A 531 -19.86 6.83 12.27
C ILE A 531 -19.63 5.36 12.63
N GLY A 532 -20.42 4.42 12.11
CA GLY A 532 -20.48 3.05 12.62
C GLY A 532 -21.38 2.97 13.86
N THR A 533 -20.94 2.40 14.99
CA THR A 533 -21.75 2.43 16.23
C THR A 533 -20.97 2.28 17.55
N LYS A 534 -21.51 2.82 18.66
CA LYS A 534 -21.07 2.43 20.02
C LYS A 534 -22.22 2.21 21.01
N GLU A 535 -23.36 2.87 20.85
CA GLU A 535 -24.51 2.78 21.80
C GLU A 535 -25.72 2.09 21.20
N LYS A 536 -25.54 1.38 20.10
CA LYS A 536 -26.55 0.55 19.45
C LYS A 536 -25.86 -0.70 18.95
N THR A 537 -26.46 -1.84 19.19
CA THR A 537 -25.83 -3.15 19.07
C THR A 537 -25.56 -3.62 17.62
N GLU A 538 -25.64 -2.71 16.64
CA GLU A 538 -25.71 -3.00 15.22
C GLU A 538 -24.71 -2.14 14.42
N SER A 539 -23.43 -2.50 14.48
CA SER A 539 -22.33 -1.75 13.84
C SER A 539 -22.42 -1.75 12.33
N PHE A 540 -21.87 -0.71 11.70
CA PHE A 540 -21.49 -0.79 10.29
C PHE A 540 -20.50 -1.94 10.09
N GLN A 541 -20.71 -2.70 9.02
CA GLN A 541 -19.83 -3.78 8.59
C GLN A 541 -19.57 -3.56 7.10
N GLY A 542 -18.30 -3.46 6.74
CA GLY A 542 -17.90 -3.03 5.40
C GLY A 542 -16.69 -2.10 5.44
N LEU A 543 -16.41 -1.48 4.31
CA LEU A 543 -15.31 -0.53 4.19
C LEU A 543 -15.85 0.84 3.82
N ILE A 544 -15.20 1.87 4.35
CA ILE A 544 -15.48 3.27 4.03
C ILE A 544 -14.21 3.89 3.46
N GLN A 545 -14.35 4.62 2.37
CA GLN A 545 -13.22 5.36 1.79
C GLN A 545 -13.35 6.87 1.94
N GLU A 546 -14.56 7.41 2.01
CA GLU A 546 -14.74 8.85 2.06
C GLU A 546 -16.11 9.22 2.65
N ILE A 547 -16.14 10.27 3.47
CA ILE A 547 -17.37 10.83 4.05
C ILE A 547 -17.34 12.36 3.91
N ARG A 548 -18.44 12.94 3.42
CA ARG A 548 -18.58 14.39 3.26
C ARG A 548 -19.90 14.85 3.84
N TYR A 549 -19.86 15.81 4.75
CA TYR A 549 -21.04 16.44 5.34
C TYR A 549 -21.13 17.90 4.95
N TRP A 550 -22.30 18.33 4.50
CA TRP A 550 -22.56 19.68 3.99
C TRP A 550 -23.75 20.30 4.70
N ASN A 551 -23.66 21.60 5.03
CA ASN A 551 -24.76 22.42 5.53
C ASN A 551 -25.51 23.11 4.36
N GLU A 552 -25.83 22.32 3.32
CA GLU A 552 -26.65 22.72 2.19
C GLU A 552 -27.30 21.48 1.57
N SER A 553 -28.43 21.67 0.88
CA SER A 553 -29.00 20.64 0.00
C SER A 553 -28.36 20.77 -1.39
N ARG A 554 -27.49 19.81 -1.76
CA ARG A 554 -26.76 19.83 -3.03
C ARG A 554 -27.64 19.33 -4.16
N SER A 555 -27.49 19.93 -5.35
CA SER A 555 -28.17 19.46 -6.55
C SER A 555 -27.55 18.17 -7.09
N ILE A 556 -28.33 17.40 -7.85
CA ILE A 556 -27.82 16.17 -8.50
C ILE A 556 -26.60 16.46 -9.40
N GLN A 557 -26.57 17.60 -10.07
CA GLN A 557 -25.43 18.01 -10.89
C GLN A 557 -24.17 18.25 -10.05
N GLN A 558 -24.31 18.91 -8.90
CA GLN A 558 -23.19 19.12 -7.97
C GLN A 558 -22.69 17.79 -7.40
N ILE A 559 -23.60 16.88 -7.06
CA ILE A 559 -23.26 15.53 -6.57
C ILE A 559 -22.49 14.78 -7.65
N GLN A 560 -23.03 14.66 -8.87
CA GLN A 560 -22.40 13.95 -9.99
C GLN A 560 -21.02 14.53 -10.36
N GLN A 561 -20.89 15.87 -10.40
CA GLN A 561 -19.62 16.53 -10.72
C GLN A 561 -18.52 16.26 -9.67
N SER A 562 -18.91 16.12 -8.40
CA SER A 562 -17.96 15.93 -7.30
C SER A 562 -17.75 14.47 -6.88
N ALA A 563 -18.58 13.55 -7.37
CA ALA A 563 -18.61 12.14 -6.95
C ALA A 563 -17.27 11.41 -7.18
N ALA A 564 -16.57 11.68 -8.28
CA ALA A 564 -15.30 11.02 -8.63
C ALA A 564 -14.08 11.96 -8.48
N SER A 565 -14.22 13.07 -7.75
CA SER A 565 -13.18 14.09 -7.63
C SER A 565 -12.83 14.39 -6.18
N ILE A 566 -11.59 14.80 -5.94
CA ILE A 566 -11.14 15.37 -4.68
C ILE A 566 -11.74 16.77 -4.50
N LEU A 567 -12.21 17.10 -3.30
CA LEU A 567 -12.75 18.42 -3.00
C LEU A 567 -11.65 19.45 -2.76
N HIS A 568 -11.74 20.60 -3.42
CA HIS A 568 -10.94 21.77 -3.06
C HIS A 568 -11.57 22.48 -1.87
N VAL A 569 -11.23 22.03 -0.65
CA VAL A 569 -11.82 22.48 0.63
C VAL A 569 -11.95 24.00 0.73
N ALA A 570 -10.94 24.77 0.29
CA ALA A 570 -10.95 26.24 0.31
C ALA A 570 -12.10 26.88 -0.51
N LYS A 571 -12.68 26.17 -1.48
CA LYS A 571 -13.83 26.62 -2.28
C LYS A 571 -15.17 26.18 -1.69
N CYS A 572 -15.17 25.29 -0.70
CA CYS A 572 -16.33 24.60 -0.17
C CYS A 572 -16.81 25.23 1.15
N LYS A 573 -17.46 26.39 1.09
CA LYS A 573 -17.86 27.17 2.28
C LYS A 573 -18.82 26.42 3.22
N THR A 574 -19.73 25.64 2.66
CA THR A 574 -20.80 24.90 3.35
C THR A 574 -20.39 23.50 3.80
N LEU A 575 -19.18 23.03 3.49
CA LEU A 575 -18.65 21.74 3.96
C LEU A 575 -18.43 21.78 5.48
N VAL A 576 -19.02 20.86 6.23
CA VAL A 576 -18.97 20.80 7.70
C VAL A 576 -17.99 19.74 8.20
N GLY A 577 -17.80 18.66 7.45
CA GLY A 577 -16.86 17.60 7.76
C GLY A 577 -16.44 16.87 6.50
N TYR A 578 -15.16 16.49 6.42
CA TYR A 578 -14.60 15.78 5.30
C TYR A 578 -13.52 14.78 5.74
N TRP A 579 -13.88 13.50 5.79
CA TRP A 579 -12.95 12.42 6.13
C TRP A 579 -12.57 11.66 4.88
N THR A 580 -11.27 11.64 4.56
CA THR A 580 -10.72 10.94 3.39
C THR A 580 -10.09 9.61 3.76
N PHE A 581 -9.88 9.29 5.04
CA PHE A 581 -9.26 8.04 5.45
C PHE A 581 -7.95 7.77 4.71
N GLU A 582 -7.10 8.80 4.61
CA GLU A 582 -5.79 8.75 3.94
C GLU A 582 -4.66 8.40 4.91
N GLU A 583 -4.92 8.46 6.22
CA GLU A 583 -3.94 8.24 7.29
C GLU A 583 -3.27 6.86 7.14
N GLY A 584 -4.05 5.83 6.82
CA GLY A 584 -3.56 4.49 6.47
C GLY A 584 -3.00 3.68 7.64
N MET A 585 -2.99 4.24 8.84
CA MET A 585 -2.55 3.59 10.08
C MET A 585 -3.03 4.38 11.31
N GLY A 586 -3.01 3.73 12.48
CA GLY A 586 -3.36 4.34 13.77
C GLY A 586 -4.86 4.44 14.03
N ASP A 587 -5.21 5.08 15.16
CA ASP A 587 -6.58 5.08 15.68
C ASP A 587 -7.26 6.45 15.58
N LEU A 588 -6.73 7.34 14.73
CA LEU A 588 -7.24 8.71 14.58
C LEU A 588 -7.48 9.03 13.11
N VAL A 589 -8.53 9.80 12.84
CA VAL A 589 -8.85 10.32 11.50
C VAL A 589 -9.07 11.82 11.55
N ASP A 590 -8.54 12.53 10.56
CA ASP A 590 -8.58 13.97 10.46
C ASP A 590 -9.76 14.45 9.62
N ASP A 591 -10.42 15.52 10.09
CA ASP A 591 -11.35 16.30 9.28
C ASP A 591 -10.57 17.27 8.39
N MET A 592 -10.56 16.99 7.08
CA MET A 592 -9.90 17.80 6.07
C MET A 592 -10.57 19.16 5.86
N SER A 593 -11.79 19.37 6.38
CA SER A 593 -12.44 20.68 6.41
C SER A 593 -11.91 21.59 7.54
N LEU A 594 -11.17 21.03 8.51
CA LEU A 594 -10.62 21.69 9.69
C LEU A 594 -11.68 22.37 10.56
N LYS A 595 -12.93 21.87 10.53
CA LYS A 595 -14.05 22.42 11.33
C LYS A 595 -14.34 21.57 12.56
N LEU A 596 -13.99 20.30 12.53
CA LEU A 596 -14.19 19.36 13.62
C LEU A 596 -12.84 18.94 14.22
N PRO A 597 -12.81 18.59 15.52
CA PRO A 597 -11.61 18.01 16.11
C PRO A 597 -11.29 16.66 15.45
N ARG A 598 -10.05 16.22 15.61
CA ARG A 598 -9.60 14.90 15.20
C ARG A 598 -10.46 13.81 15.87
N SER A 599 -10.97 12.89 15.07
CA SER A 599 -11.88 11.84 15.53
C SER A 599 -11.13 10.56 15.87
N SER A 600 -11.51 9.90 16.96
CA SER A 600 -10.91 8.60 17.35
C SER A 600 -11.67 7.42 16.75
N CYS A 601 -10.95 6.44 16.24
CA CYS A 601 -11.46 5.19 15.68
C CYS A 601 -11.25 4.05 16.68
N PHE A 602 -12.22 3.14 16.74
CA PHE A 602 -12.22 2.00 17.66
C PHE A 602 -12.59 0.75 16.88
N ASP A 603 -11.84 -0.35 17.11
CA ASP A 603 -12.05 -1.66 16.48
C ASP A 603 -12.11 -1.64 14.93
N THR A 604 -11.49 -0.62 14.32
CA THR A 604 -11.36 -0.47 12.87
C THR A 604 -10.00 -0.95 12.38
N ASN A 605 -9.93 -1.37 11.12
CA ASN A 605 -8.70 -1.78 10.46
C ASN A 605 -8.43 -0.92 9.22
N TRP A 606 -7.16 -0.62 8.95
CA TRP A 606 -6.76 0.02 7.70
C TRP A 606 -6.53 -1.03 6.61
N VAL A 607 -7.04 -0.76 5.40
CA VAL A 607 -6.75 -1.53 4.20
C VAL A 607 -6.17 -0.59 3.15
N LEU A 608 -5.04 -0.98 2.57
CA LEU A 608 -4.29 -0.20 1.57
C LEU A 608 -4.43 -0.83 0.19
N TYR A 609 -4.55 -0.01 -0.86
CA TYR A 609 -4.54 -0.44 -2.27
C TYR A 609 -3.11 -0.75 -2.77
N ASP A 610 -2.23 -1.23 -1.89
CA ASP A 610 -0.80 -1.49 -2.13
C ASP A 610 -0.55 -2.83 -2.82
N THR A 611 -1.41 -3.82 -2.56
CA THR A 611 -1.31 -5.18 -3.09
C THR A 611 -2.22 -5.40 -4.32
N PRO A 612 -1.79 -6.20 -5.32
CA PRO A 612 -2.63 -6.59 -6.45
C PRO A 612 -3.92 -7.27 -6.03
N GLU A 613 -3.91 -8.06 -4.95
CA GLU A 613 -5.06 -8.78 -4.42
C GLU A 613 -6.16 -7.80 -3.99
N VAL A 614 -5.81 -6.77 -3.22
CA VAL A 614 -6.75 -5.71 -2.81
C VAL A 614 -7.27 -4.95 -4.03
N ARG A 615 -6.39 -4.55 -4.97
CA ARG A 615 -6.81 -3.84 -6.19
C ARG A 615 -7.74 -4.66 -7.08
N LYS A 616 -7.53 -5.97 -7.16
CA LYS A 616 -8.40 -6.88 -7.91
C LYS A 616 -9.76 -7.05 -7.24
N HIS A 617 -9.78 -7.14 -5.90
CA HIS A 617 -11.00 -7.30 -5.13
C HIS A 617 -11.87 -6.02 -5.13
N PHE A 618 -11.28 -4.85 -4.85
CA PHE A 618 -12.01 -3.59 -4.72
C PHE A 618 -12.07 -2.76 -6.02
N GLY A 619 -11.28 -3.12 -7.02
CA GLY A 619 -11.18 -2.38 -8.28
C GLY A 619 -10.48 -1.03 -8.14
N VAL A 620 -10.99 -0.03 -8.85
CA VAL A 620 -10.46 1.35 -8.75
C VAL A 620 -11.11 2.03 -7.55
N PRO A 621 -10.32 2.72 -6.71
CA PRO A 621 -10.90 3.52 -5.63
C PRO A 621 -11.90 4.56 -6.19
N PRO A 622 -13.09 4.74 -5.58
CA PRO A 622 -14.13 5.66 -6.05
C PRO A 622 -13.66 7.11 -6.21
N THR A 623 -12.71 7.55 -5.37
CA THR A 623 -12.08 8.87 -5.46
C THR A 623 -10.56 8.74 -5.55
N PRO A 624 -9.88 9.63 -6.30
CA PRO A 624 -8.42 9.71 -6.27
C PRO A 624 -7.90 10.11 -4.88
N SER A 625 -6.62 9.85 -4.61
CA SER A 625 -6.03 10.20 -3.32
C SER A 625 -6.00 11.72 -3.10
N LEU A 626 -6.41 12.20 -1.92
CA LEU A 626 -6.30 13.63 -1.55
C LEU A 626 -4.84 14.10 -1.65
N ARG A 627 -3.88 13.20 -1.40
CA ARG A 627 -2.43 13.46 -1.51
C ARG A 627 -2.03 13.82 -2.93
N ASP A 628 -2.75 13.30 -3.91
CA ASP A 628 -2.50 13.53 -5.33
C ASP A 628 -3.12 14.84 -5.82
N GLN A 629 -3.86 15.60 -4.99
CA GLN A 629 -4.59 16.80 -5.43
C GLN A 629 -3.72 17.88 -6.11
N THR A 630 -2.45 17.97 -5.70
CA THR A 630 -1.47 18.92 -6.25
C THR A 630 -0.69 18.34 -7.43
N CYS A 631 -0.85 17.05 -7.72
CA CYS A 631 -0.11 16.34 -8.75
C CYS A 631 -0.76 16.45 -10.13
N CYS A 632 0.01 16.13 -11.16
CA CYS A 632 -0.45 16.17 -12.54
C CYS A 632 -1.48 15.07 -12.82
N LEU A 633 -2.70 15.45 -13.21
CA LEU A 633 -3.76 14.51 -13.62
C LEU A 633 -3.30 13.52 -14.72
N VAL A 634 -2.39 13.95 -15.60
CA VAL A 634 -1.82 13.07 -16.64
C VAL A 634 -0.92 12.02 -15.99
N ASN A 635 -0.05 12.42 -15.05
CA ASN A 635 0.81 11.48 -14.33
C ASN A 635 0.00 10.55 -13.41
N GLN A 636 -1.06 11.04 -12.77
CA GLN A 636 -1.99 10.19 -12.01
C GLN A 636 -2.61 9.10 -12.90
N LYS A 637 -3.09 9.45 -14.10
CA LYS A 637 -3.60 8.48 -15.07
C LYS A 637 -2.52 7.49 -15.51
N LEU A 638 -1.31 7.97 -15.80
CA LEU A 638 -0.18 7.10 -16.15
C LEU A 638 0.20 6.15 -15.00
N LYS A 639 0.13 6.61 -13.74
CA LYS A 639 0.33 5.77 -12.55
C LYS A 639 -0.68 4.63 -12.51
N LEU A 640 -1.97 4.95 -12.65
CA LEU A 640 -3.04 3.94 -12.65
C LEU A 640 -2.89 2.94 -13.80
N LEU A 641 -2.53 3.41 -15.00
CA LEU A 641 -2.29 2.53 -16.16
C LEU A 641 -1.08 1.62 -15.94
N ALA A 642 0.02 2.16 -15.42
CA ALA A 642 1.21 1.39 -15.10
C ALA A 642 0.94 0.37 -13.98
N GLN A 643 0.13 0.73 -12.98
CA GLN A 643 -0.28 -0.18 -11.91
C GLN A 643 -1.13 -1.33 -12.44
N ARG A 644 -2.12 -1.05 -13.28
CA ARG A 644 -2.91 -2.10 -13.96
C ARG A 644 -2.06 -3.00 -14.85
N ALA A 645 -1.06 -2.46 -15.53
CA ALA A 645 -0.15 -3.25 -16.35
C ALA A 645 0.67 -4.23 -15.49
N ARG A 646 1.20 -3.77 -14.35
CA ARG A 646 1.89 -4.63 -13.37
C ARG A 646 0.98 -5.67 -12.75
N ASP A 647 -0.26 -5.31 -12.43
CA ASP A 647 -1.24 -6.27 -11.89
C ASP A 647 -1.52 -7.37 -12.91
N ARG A 648 -1.69 -6.99 -14.19
CA ARG A 648 -1.88 -7.95 -15.29
C ARG A 648 -0.68 -8.86 -15.50
N GLU A 649 0.54 -8.40 -15.26
CA GLU A 649 1.75 -9.23 -15.32
C GLU A 649 1.76 -10.36 -14.26
N LEU A 650 1.08 -10.14 -13.14
CA LEU A 650 0.94 -11.11 -12.05
C LEU A 650 -0.29 -12.01 -12.20
N ASP A 651 -1.21 -11.69 -13.11
CA ASP A 651 -2.39 -12.52 -13.35
C ASP A 651 -1.99 -13.94 -13.74
N LEU A 652 -2.62 -14.91 -13.07
CA LEU A 652 -2.49 -16.32 -13.34
C LEU A 652 -3.26 -16.67 -14.61
N VAL A 653 -2.55 -17.11 -15.65
CA VAL A 653 -3.11 -17.48 -16.94
C VAL A 653 -2.77 -18.93 -17.28
N PRO A 654 -3.72 -19.68 -17.86
CA PRO A 654 -3.45 -21.03 -18.32
C PRO A 654 -2.44 -21.01 -19.47
N CYS A 655 -1.60 -22.03 -19.56
CA CYS A 655 -0.67 -22.18 -20.66
C CYS A 655 -1.41 -22.27 -22.01
N ARG A 656 -1.05 -21.40 -22.97
CA ARG A 656 -1.60 -21.42 -24.35
C ARG A 656 -1.33 -22.71 -25.12
N GLN A 657 -0.32 -23.48 -24.71
CA GLN A 657 0.00 -24.78 -25.30
C GLN A 657 -0.74 -25.93 -24.60
N LEU A 658 -1.67 -25.62 -23.67
CA LEU A 658 -2.58 -26.56 -23.00
C LEU A 658 -1.85 -27.67 -22.22
N CYS A 659 -0.73 -27.35 -21.58
CA CYS A 659 -0.02 -28.28 -20.69
C CYS A 659 -0.61 -28.35 -19.26
N GLU A 660 -1.83 -27.85 -19.06
CA GLU A 660 -2.57 -27.78 -17.78
C GLU A 660 -1.93 -26.93 -16.66
N GLN A 661 -0.74 -26.37 -16.89
CA GLN A 661 -0.11 -25.46 -15.93
C GLN A 661 -0.70 -24.04 -16.03
N VAL A 662 -0.92 -23.44 -14.87
CA VAL A 662 -1.29 -22.03 -14.72
C VAL A 662 -0.04 -21.28 -14.24
N VAL A 663 0.35 -20.23 -14.97
CA VAL A 663 1.55 -19.44 -14.70
C VAL A 663 1.22 -17.96 -14.68
N ALA A 664 2.02 -17.15 -13.98
CA ALA A 664 1.88 -15.69 -14.05
C ALA A 664 2.09 -15.22 -15.50
N TYR A 665 1.30 -14.24 -15.95
CA TYR A 665 1.33 -13.75 -17.33
C TYR A 665 2.74 -13.31 -17.77
N ARG A 666 3.51 -12.65 -16.91
CA ARG A 666 4.90 -12.26 -17.18
C ARG A 666 5.83 -13.46 -17.43
N ASP A 667 5.53 -14.59 -16.81
CA ASP A 667 6.32 -15.81 -16.88
C ASP A 667 5.83 -16.74 -18.00
N LEU A 668 4.70 -16.44 -18.65
CA LEU A 668 4.10 -17.28 -19.70
C LEU A 668 5.04 -17.52 -20.89
N GLU A 669 5.75 -16.48 -21.34
CA GLU A 669 6.70 -16.59 -22.45
C GLU A 669 7.93 -17.44 -22.04
N ARG A 670 8.43 -17.28 -20.81
CA ARG A 670 9.51 -18.12 -20.26
C ARG A 670 9.06 -19.57 -20.16
N HIS A 671 7.84 -19.78 -19.66
CA HIS A 671 7.22 -21.09 -19.58
C HIS A 671 7.14 -21.75 -20.96
N HIS A 672 6.64 -21.07 -21.99
CA HIS A 672 6.58 -21.62 -23.36
C HIS A 672 7.95 -21.97 -23.95
N ARG A 673 9.00 -21.20 -23.63
CA ARG A 673 10.34 -21.40 -24.18
C ARG A 673 11.16 -22.46 -23.46
N VAL A 674 11.00 -22.59 -22.13
CA VAL A 674 11.93 -23.37 -21.30
C VAL A 674 11.24 -24.50 -20.54
N GLU A 675 10.09 -24.22 -19.94
CA GLU A 675 9.50 -25.12 -18.93
C GLU A 675 8.41 -26.03 -19.53
N CYS A 676 7.66 -25.55 -20.53
CA CYS A 676 6.50 -26.24 -21.07
C CYS A 676 6.88 -27.59 -21.68
N VAL A 677 6.13 -28.64 -21.32
CA VAL A 677 6.32 -30.00 -21.83
C VAL A 677 5.97 -30.08 -23.33
N HIS A 678 5.05 -29.23 -23.80
CA HIS A 678 4.63 -29.16 -25.20
C HIS A 678 5.44 -28.18 -26.04
N ARG A 679 6.51 -27.58 -25.50
CA ARG A 679 7.40 -26.71 -26.28
C ARG A 679 8.09 -27.50 -27.40
N LEU A 680 8.34 -26.84 -28.51
CA LEU A 680 9.10 -27.42 -29.62
C LEU A 680 10.59 -27.30 -29.34
N VAL A 681 11.29 -28.43 -29.39
CA VAL A 681 12.75 -28.52 -29.24
C VAL A 681 13.34 -29.12 -30.50
N VAL A 682 14.58 -28.72 -30.81
CA VAL A 682 15.39 -29.33 -31.87
C VAL A 682 16.16 -30.51 -31.29
N CYS A 683 16.38 -31.55 -32.10
CA CYS A 683 17.23 -32.67 -31.72
C CYS A 683 18.62 -32.20 -31.27
N LYS A 684 19.14 -32.80 -30.18
CA LYS A 684 20.47 -32.49 -29.64
C LYS A 684 21.61 -33.10 -30.44
N GLU A 685 21.33 -34.09 -31.28
CA GLU A 685 22.36 -34.78 -32.06
C GLU A 685 22.83 -33.91 -33.24
N VAL A 686 24.15 -33.72 -33.34
CA VAL A 686 24.75 -32.94 -34.42
C VAL A 686 24.42 -33.58 -35.77
N GLY A 687 23.77 -32.80 -36.64
CA GLY A 687 23.34 -33.25 -37.96
C GLY A 687 21.98 -33.95 -37.98
N CYS A 688 21.14 -33.79 -36.94
CA CYS A 688 19.71 -34.07 -36.97
C CYS A 688 18.93 -32.75 -36.85
N GLU A 689 18.13 -32.40 -37.85
CA GLU A 689 17.35 -31.14 -37.90
C GLU A 689 15.90 -31.30 -37.44
N ALA A 690 15.55 -32.47 -36.88
CA ALA A 690 14.19 -32.75 -36.46
C ALA A 690 13.74 -31.83 -35.32
N THR A 691 12.53 -31.28 -35.46
CA THR A 691 11.82 -30.55 -34.40
C THR A 691 10.67 -31.39 -33.88
N TYR A 692 10.51 -31.44 -32.55
CA TYR A 692 9.47 -32.23 -31.90
C TYR A 692 9.08 -31.61 -30.55
N ARG A 693 7.93 -32.01 -30.00
CA ARG A 693 7.52 -31.60 -28.64
C ARG A 693 8.47 -32.19 -27.61
N SER A 694 8.85 -31.42 -26.59
CA SER A 694 9.77 -31.90 -25.53
C SER A 694 9.31 -33.20 -24.87
N SER A 695 8.00 -33.44 -24.73
CA SER A 695 7.42 -34.73 -24.28
C SER A 695 7.90 -35.94 -25.11
N ASN A 696 8.14 -35.74 -26.40
CA ASN A 696 8.42 -36.79 -27.37
C ASN A 696 9.93 -37.00 -27.58
N GLU A 697 10.79 -36.33 -26.79
CA GLU A 697 12.24 -36.41 -26.93
C GLU A 697 12.76 -37.84 -26.78
N ALA A 698 12.28 -38.57 -25.75
CA ALA A 698 12.69 -39.95 -25.52
C ALA A 698 12.24 -40.90 -26.65
N GLU A 699 11.07 -40.65 -27.24
CA GLU A 699 10.59 -41.42 -28.38
C GLU A 699 11.45 -41.13 -29.63
N HIS A 700 11.70 -39.85 -29.92
CA HIS A 700 12.54 -39.45 -31.04
C HIS A 700 13.94 -40.08 -30.96
N MET A 701 14.60 -39.99 -29.81
CA MET A 701 15.96 -40.53 -29.64
C MET A 701 16.01 -42.05 -29.81
N ARG A 702 14.98 -42.78 -29.33
CA ARG A 702 14.95 -44.24 -29.42
C ARG A 702 14.58 -44.80 -30.79
N THR A 703 13.78 -44.11 -31.58
CA THR A 703 13.20 -44.72 -32.81
C THR A 703 13.32 -43.87 -34.08
N LYS A 704 13.50 -42.55 -33.98
CA LYS A 704 13.44 -41.64 -35.14
C LYS A 704 14.76 -40.95 -35.43
N CYS A 705 15.64 -40.77 -34.44
CA CYS A 705 16.92 -40.10 -34.63
C CYS A 705 17.98 -41.04 -35.21
N GLU A 706 18.13 -41.06 -36.53
CA GLU A 706 19.14 -41.88 -37.22
C GLU A 706 20.56 -41.62 -36.70
N ARG A 707 20.89 -40.36 -36.39
CA ARG A 707 22.20 -39.98 -35.84
C ARG A 707 22.45 -40.61 -34.47
N HIS A 708 21.45 -40.57 -33.58
CA HIS A 708 21.53 -41.16 -32.24
C HIS A 708 21.70 -42.68 -32.35
N LEU A 709 20.87 -43.33 -33.16
CA LEU A 709 20.91 -44.78 -33.38
C LEU A 709 22.25 -45.24 -33.97
N LEU A 710 22.81 -44.49 -34.92
CA LEU A 710 24.14 -44.77 -35.47
C LEU A 710 25.22 -44.66 -34.40
N ARG A 711 25.17 -43.63 -33.55
CA ARG A 711 26.13 -43.45 -32.45
C ARG A 711 26.04 -44.61 -31.47
N ASP A 712 24.84 -45.00 -31.06
CA ASP A 712 24.63 -46.10 -30.13
C ASP A 712 25.13 -47.43 -30.72
N GLU A 713 24.90 -47.67 -32.00
CA GLU A 713 25.45 -48.83 -32.71
C GLU A 713 26.99 -48.82 -32.77
N LEU A 714 27.60 -47.66 -33.01
CA LEU A 714 29.07 -47.52 -32.98
C LEU A 714 29.65 -47.77 -31.59
N VAL A 715 29.01 -47.25 -30.55
CA VAL A 715 29.39 -47.48 -29.14
C VAL A 715 29.25 -48.97 -28.81
N ARG A 716 28.15 -49.61 -29.21
CA ARG A 716 27.91 -51.05 -29.04
C ARG A 716 29.02 -51.87 -29.70
N ARG A 717 29.34 -51.61 -30.98
CA ARG A 717 30.45 -52.26 -31.70
C ARG A 717 31.80 -52.03 -31.05
N HIS A 718 32.04 -50.83 -30.50
CA HIS A 718 33.27 -50.52 -29.78
C HIS A 718 33.41 -51.39 -28.52
N HIS A 719 32.34 -51.52 -27.74
CA HIS A 719 32.30 -52.38 -26.56
C HIS A 719 32.46 -53.87 -26.93
N GLU A 720 31.76 -54.36 -27.95
CA GLU A 720 31.90 -55.75 -28.43
C GLU A 720 33.34 -56.09 -28.81
N LYS A 721 34.03 -55.20 -29.52
CA LYS A 721 35.44 -55.38 -29.89
C LYS A 721 36.37 -55.45 -28.67
N ARG A 722 36.03 -54.77 -27.56
CA ARG A 722 36.79 -54.75 -26.31
C ARG A 722 36.35 -55.80 -25.30
N GLN A 723 35.26 -56.51 -25.56
CA GLN A 723 34.74 -57.55 -24.68
C GLN A 723 35.79 -58.65 -24.48
N LEU A 724 36.04 -59.01 -23.22
CA LEU A 724 36.90 -60.11 -22.85
C LEU A 724 36.17 -61.43 -23.08
N VAL A 725 36.59 -62.16 -24.10
CA VAL A 725 36.06 -63.46 -24.47
C VAL A 725 37.10 -64.55 -24.18
N GLU A 726 36.64 -65.76 -23.95
CA GLU A 726 37.51 -66.91 -23.75
C GLU A 726 38.25 -67.27 -25.04
N CYS A 727 39.48 -67.76 -24.91
CA CYS A 727 40.29 -68.14 -26.04
C CYS A 727 39.68 -69.34 -26.77
N VAL A 728 39.60 -69.27 -28.11
CA VAL A 728 39.04 -70.35 -28.94
C VAL A 728 39.90 -71.63 -28.85
N LEU A 729 41.20 -71.51 -28.54
CA LEU A 729 42.11 -72.64 -28.28
C LEU A 729 42.09 -73.11 -26.82
N ASN A 730 41.09 -72.67 -26.06
CA ASN A 730 40.81 -73.05 -24.68
C ASN A 730 42.01 -72.88 -23.73
N CYS A 731 42.78 -71.80 -23.92
CA CYS A 731 43.80 -71.40 -22.96
C CYS A 731 43.15 -70.64 -21.79
N PRO A 732 43.80 -70.57 -20.61
CA PRO A 732 43.22 -69.93 -19.42
C PRO A 732 43.12 -68.40 -19.51
N GLU A 733 43.61 -67.76 -20.57
CA GLU A 733 43.59 -66.30 -20.72
C GLU A 733 42.30 -65.79 -21.35
N ARG A 734 41.71 -64.74 -20.75
CA ARG A 734 40.60 -63.99 -21.35
C ARG A 734 41.15 -62.85 -22.19
N VAL A 735 40.79 -62.83 -23.46
CA VAL A 735 41.38 -61.93 -24.46
C VAL A 735 40.32 -60.99 -25.00
N GLN A 736 40.68 -59.73 -25.22
CA GLN A 736 39.79 -58.80 -25.89
C GLN A 736 39.49 -59.32 -27.30
N ARG A 737 38.21 -59.37 -27.67
CA ARG A 737 37.75 -59.95 -28.94
C ARG A 737 38.52 -59.45 -30.17
N ARG A 738 38.88 -58.15 -30.19
CA ARG A 738 39.70 -57.53 -31.26
C ARG A 738 41.11 -58.11 -31.42
N PHE A 739 41.67 -58.70 -30.37
CA PHE A 739 43.02 -59.29 -30.38
C PHE A 739 43.01 -60.82 -30.42
N MET A 740 41.83 -61.45 -30.51
CA MET A 740 41.69 -62.90 -30.49
C MET A 740 42.56 -63.59 -31.55
N THR A 741 42.55 -63.08 -32.78
CA THR A 741 43.36 -63.64 -33.88
C THR A 741 44.84 -63.61 -33.56
N ARG A 742 45.36 -62.47 -33.07
CA ARG A 742 46.78 -62.32 -32.71
C ARG A 742 47.15 -63.23 -31.54
N HIS A 743 46.31 -63.27 -30.51
CA HIS A 743 46.52 -64.14 -29.36
C HIS A 743 46.64 -65.61 -29.81
N CYS A 744 45.66 -66.14 -30.55
CA CYS A 744 45.66 -67.55 -30.98
C CYS A 744 46.90 -67.95 -31.80
N HIS A 745 47.43 -67.04 -32.63
CA HIS A 745 48.54 -67.37 -33.54
C HIS A 745 49.92 -67.15 -32.94
N GLN A 746 50.09 -66.13 -32.08
CA GLN A 746 51.43 -65.69 -31.66
C GLN A 746 51.69 -65.85 -30.16
N GLU A 747 50.67 -65.61 -29.33
CA GLU A 747 50.85 -65.46 -27.87
C GLU A 747 50.31 -66.66 -27.09
N CYS A 748 49.34 -67.39 -27.65
CA CYS A 748 48.67 -68.48 -26.97
C CYS A 748 49.63 -69.63 -26.63
N VAL A 749 49.53 -70.13 -25.39
CA VAL A 749 50.25 -71.33 -24.93
C VAL A 749 49.82 -72.59 -25.69
N ASN A 750 48.54 -72.66 -26.07
CA ASN A 750 47.98 -73.75 -26.86
C ASN A 750 48.06 -73.47 -28.38
N ARG A 751 48.89 -72.51 -28.82
CA ARG A 751 49.07 -72.28 -30.26
C ARG A 751 49.67 -73.52 -30.92
N LEU A 752 49.28 -73.76 -32.16
CA LEU A 752 49.82 -74.84 -32.97
C LEU A 752 51.15 -74.39 -33.59
N ILE A 753 52.21 -75.14 -33.35
CA ILE A 753 53.55 -74.93 -33.92
C ILE A 753 54.02 -76.19 -34.63
N LYS A 754 54.91 -76.04 -35.62
CA LYS A 754 55.54 -77.16 -36.32
C LYS A 754 56.76 -77.66 -35.52
N CYS A 755 57.05 -78.95 -35.62
CA CYS A 755 58.27 -79.54 -35.05
C CYS A 755 59.53 -78.82 -35.61
N PRO A 756 60.54 -78.50 -34.78
CA PRO A 756 61.78 -77.85 -35.24
C PRO A 756 62.62 -78.67 -36.21
N TRP A 757 62.47 -80.00 -36.18
CA TRP A 757 63.13 -80.89 -37.12
C TRP A 757 62.23 -81.07 -38.35
N GLU A 758 62.66 -80.55 -39.49
CA GLU A 758 61.85 -80.54 -40.72
C GLU A 758 61.46 -81.94 -41.19
N ASP A 759 62.30 -82.94 -40.93
CA ASP A 759 62.06 -84.36 -41.24
C ASP A 759 60.98 -85.01 -40.35
N CYS A 760 60.57 -84.39 -39.25
CA CYS A 760 59.48 -84.87 -38.40
C CYS A 760 58.09 -84.45 -38.91
N GLY A 761 57.95 -83.27 -39.53
CA GLY A 761 56.71 -82.80 -40.17
C GLY A 761 55.47 -82.53 -39.29
N ASP A 762 55.45 -82.94 -38.03
CA ASP A 762 54.27 -82.85 -37.15
C ASP A 762 53.92 -81.42 -36.71
N THR A 763 52.62 -81.12 -36.62
CA THR A 763 52.09 -79.89 -36.00
C THR A 763 51.52 -80.21 -34.62
N ILE A 764 52.04 -79.54 -33.61
CA ILE A 764 51.85 -79.86 -32.20
C ILE A 764 51.51 -78.61 -31.40
N LEU A 765 50.83 -78.80 -30.27
CA LEU A 765 50.60 -77.71 -29.33
C LEU A 765 51.94 -77.22 -28.77
N ALA A 766 52.14 -75.91 -28.69
CA ALA A 766 53.40 -75.35 -28.21
C ALA A 766 53.78 -75.83 -26.80
N THR A 767 52.80 -76.06 -25.93
CA THR A 767 52.99 -76.67 -24.59
C THR A 767 53.51 -78.10 -24.63
N MET A 768 53.23 -78.85 -25.69
CA MET A 768 53.59 -80.27 -25.82
C MET A 768 54.90 -80.49 -26.58
N LEU A 769 55.54 -79.40 -27.04
CA LEU A 769 56.76 -79.47 -27.85
C LEU A 769 57.89 -80.24 -27.16
N THR A 770 58.15 -79.97 -25.89
CA THR A 770 59.24 -80.62 -25.15
C THR A 770 59.01 -82.12 -25.05
N ARG A 771 57.79 -82.53 -24.69
CA ARG A 771 57.41 -83.95 -24.62
C ARG A 771 57.52 -84.62 -25.98
N HIS A 772 57.07 -83.94 -27.04
CA HIS A 772 57.22 -84.43 -28.40
C HIS A 772 58.70 -84.66 -28.73
N MET A 773 59.56 -83.66 -28.51
CA MET A 773 61.00 -83.77 -28.78
C MET A 773 61.68 -84.91 -28.01
N GLU A 774 61.28 -85.18 -26.77
CA GLU A 774 61.90 -86.21 -25.93
C GLU A 774 61.42 -87.63 -26.23
N ARG A 775 60.12 -87.83 -26.52
CA ARG A 775 59.50 -89.17 -26.50
C ARG A 775 58.80 -89.58 -27.78
N GLU A 776 58.37 -88.62 -28.60
CA GLU A 776 57.44 -88.89 -29.71
C GLU A 776 58.02 -88.46 -31.07
N CYS A 777 59.12 -87.70 -31.08
CA CYS A 777 59.76 -87.18 -32.28
C CYS A 777 60.47 -88.29 -33.06
N ARG A 778 60.09 -88.46 -34.33
CA ARG A 778 60.60 -89.51 -35.22
C ARG A 778 61.69 -89.01 -36.17
N SER A 779 62.36 -87.92 -35.82
CA SER A 779 63.41 -87.31 -36.64
C SER A 779 64.67 -88.20 -36.68
N GLU A 780 65.03 -88.68 -37.86
CA GLU A 780 66.25 -89.47 -38.08
C GLU A 780 67.51 -88.60 -37.88
N THR A 781 67.42 -87.31 -38.22
CA THR A 781 68.51 -86.35 -37.98
C THR A 781 68.77 -86.11 -36.49
N LYS A 782 67.73 -86.14 -35.64
CA LYS A 782 67.89 -86.08 -34.18
C LYS A 782 68.61 -87.32 -33.64
N GLU A 783 68.16 -88.52 -34.03
CA GLU A 783 68.70 -89.78 -33.48
C GLU A 783 70.16 -90.02 -33.90
N THR A 784 70.50 -89.68 -35.15
CA THR A 784 71.90 -89.74 -35.64
C THR A 784 72.80 -88.77 -34.87
N ARG A 785 72.33 -87.55 -34.61
CA ARG A 785 73.07 -86.55 -33.82
C ARG A 785 73.28 -87.02 -32.37
N GLU A 786 72.27 -87.60 -31.73
CA GLU A 786 72.40 -88.17 -30.37
C GLU A 786 73.43 -89.31 -30.33
N LYS A 787 73.38 -90.24 -31.29
CA LYS A 787 74.39 -91.33 -31.42
C LYS A 787 75.80 -90.79 -31.66
N MET A 788 75.95 -89.71 -32.43
CA MET A 788 77.25 -89.08 -32.68
C MET A 788 77.84 -88.49 -31.40
N VAL A 789 77.01 -87.84 -30.58
CA VAL A 789 77.42 -87.28 -29.28
C VAL A 789 77.78 -88.38 -28.29
N GLU A 790 76.99 -89.47 -28.22
CA GLU A 790 77.26 -90.62 -27.36
C GLU A 790 78.60 -91.29 -27.73
N ASN A 791 78.83 -91.51 -29.03
CA ASN A 791 80.09 -92.07 -29.53
C ASN A 791 81.28 -91.15 -29.26
N GLY A 792 81.10 -89.82 -29.37
CA GLY A 792 82.10 -88.82 -29.00
C GLY A 792 82.47 -88.89 -27.51
N ARG A 793 81.46 -89.01 -26.63
CA ARG A 793 81.66 -89.18 -25.18
C ARG A 793 82.37 -90.49 -24.84
N ARG A 794 82.05 -91.58 -25.55
CA ARG A 794 82.73 -92.88 -25.35
C ARG A 794 84.22 -92.81 -25.73
N ARG A 795 84.54 -92.25 -26.91
CA ARG A 795 85.94 -92.05 -27.35
C ARG A 795 86.73 -91.16 -26.39
N PHE A 796 86.08 -90.16 -25.80
CA PHE A 796 86.72 -89.26 -24.84
C PHE A 796 87.11 -90.01 -23.55
N ARG A 797 86.22 -90.84 -23.02
CA ARG A 797 86.49 -91.69 -21.85
C ARG A 797 87.60 -92.71 -22.11
N GLU A 798 87.58 -93.35 -23.28
CA GLU A 798 88.62 -94.32 -23.68
C GLU A 798 90.02 -93.68 -23.82
N LYS A 799 90.08 -92.39 -24.18
CA LYS A 799 91.35 -91.65 -24.27
C LYS A 799 91.90 -91.27 -22.89
N GLU A 800 91.04 -90.88 -21.95
CA GLU A 800 91.45 -90.57 -20.56
C GLU A 800 92.00 -91.80 -19.82
N GLU A 801 91.47 -93.00 -20.09
CA GLU A 801 91.99 -94.24 -19.50
C GLU A 801 93.36 -94.66 -20.06
N MET A 802 93.70 -94.26 -21.30
CA MET A 802 95.01 -94.55 -21.90
C MET A 802 96.13 -93.60 -21.45
N ASP A 803 95.82 -92.33 -21.18
CA ASP A 803 96.81 -91.35 -20.71
C ASP A 803 97.19 -91.54 -19.21
N THR A 804 96.53 -92.43 -18.48
CA THR A 804 96.75 -92.68 -17.03
C THR A 804 97.61 -93.91 -16.70
N ARG A 805 98.12 -94.67 -17.69
CA ARG A 805 98.90 -95.92 -17.49
C ARG A 805 100.34 -95.94 -18.08
N GLY A 806 100.88 -94.80 -18.53
CA GLY A 806 102.30 -94.61 -18.88
C GLY A 806 102.86 -93.39 -18.19
#